data_AF-A0A9E5IPB5-F1
#
_entry.id   AF-A0A9E5IPB5-F1
#
_cell.length_a   1.000
_cell.length_b   1.000
_cell.length_c   1.000
_cell.angle_alpha   90.00
_cell.angle_beta   90.00
_cell.angle_gamma   90.00
#
_symmetry.space_group_name_H-M   'P 1'
#
loop_
_entity.id
_entity.type
_entity.pdbx_description
1 polymer ?
#
loop_
_entity_poly.entity_id
_entity_poly.type
_entity_poly.pdbx_seq_one_letter_code
_entity_poly.pdbx_strand_id
1 'polypeptide(L)'
;GNLALAGGAVTVSQGGNSDYSGTISGTGTSLTKAGAGTLTLTGNNTHSGGTTVSGGTLAISADGNLGAVTTADSLNALTQNGGAINTGVTQATSATGNPDAVTPATTANVLTQSGGATNTGVTQTTSATGNLGAVTPATNINSLTLDGGTLRATANMTLNADRSIKIGPSGGTFETDSDVTVSFPGTLSASGNITKTGAGTLVLSGNYIFYPPPSPQIGAKAIASSTTTINAGTLVLQTNAPNIGTSVKGFYGFTGPGTLAIEPIDAQSSYSGISQPVTLSQIAPAIQNLGGFRLGKSVDSGDIVVDTAISAANQTYIGGNVTVNLPAGNSAENARTANQFTVQANSIKIASDVTTTGAQSYTGNLQVGSDVSLTSDGGGISILGAVSGLSIQPTLLYETKSPSRLANGTIAYSPGYGLVAGDAAELFKGPIERITYRMELTRAGTTNFAEASFDAWSGATVASLRIPDDAGDRNLVQQRIVNNLSVTSNVTGSAATALVSSGVTTGSAKTGSLEIWSYNYDPKTSSLLSSAGLQSGSGGTYDFDDTPGPNINGHGSFQVHNLTDRQTIMAWNMHRAGGPAEIGFGNGLSGSPDWTNTSKYGNEINANKAQWKLQISVSGGTPSLNINAGTGAVNIAGATSNLRTLTIASDAANSSIAGAITGSTSLVKQGTGTLTLTGNNRG
;
A
#
# COMPACT_ATOMS: atom_id res chain seq x y z
N GLY A 1 -38.90 33.30 -30.79
CA GLY A 1 -39.10 34.66 -30.25
C GLY A 1 -38.33 34.78 -28.96
N ASN A 2 -37.96 35.99 -28.54
CA ASN A 2 -37.24 36.21 -27.28
C ASN A 2 -38.24 36.43 -26.14
N LEU A 3 -37.92 35.91 -24.96
CA LEU A 3 -38.66 36.13 -23.72
C LEU A 3 -37.83 37.07 -22.85
N ALA A 4 -38.28 38.31 -22.70
CA ALA A 4 -37.63 39.32 -21.87
C ALA A 4 -38.58 39.71 -20.73
N LEU A 5 -38.09 39.60 -19.49
CA LEU A 5 -38.87 39.82 -18.27
C LEU A 5 -38.15 40.85 -17.39
N ALA A 6 -38.92 41.67 -16.67
CA ALA A 6 -38.39 42.65 -15.72
C ALA A 6 -38.45 42.09 -14.28
N GLY A 7 -37.89 40.91 -14.06
CA GLY A 7 -37.99 40.13 -12.81
C GLY A 7 -39.09 39.07 -12.82
N GLY A 8 -39.19 38.27 -11.75
CA GLY A 8 -40.22 37.23 -11.58
C GLY A 8 -39.75 35.79 -11.85
N ALA A 9 -40.69 34.85 -12.04
CA ALA A 9 -40.40 33.43 -12.29
C ALA A 9 -41.09 32.94 -13.57
N VAL A 10 -40.33 32.28 -14.44
CA VAL A 10 -40.84 31.54 -15.61
C VAL A 10 -40.98 30.08 -15.21
N THR A 11 -42.20 29.55 -15.23
CA THR A 11 -42.42 28.12 -14.97
C THR A 11 -42.88 27.40 -16.22
N VAL A 12 -42.14 26.37 -16.62
CA VAL A 12 -42.46 25.47 -17.73
C VAL A 12 -43.02 24.16 -17.16
N SER A 13 -44.35 24.05 -17.17
CA SER A 13 -45.12 22.93 -16.56
C SER A 13 -45.68 21.93 -17.57
N GLN A 14 -45.29 22.04 -18.85
CA GLN A 14 -45.78 21.18 -19.93
C GLN A 14 -45.45 19.69 -19.77
N GLY A 15 -46.38 18.82 -20.16
CA GLY A 15 -46.18 17.37 -20.15
C GLY A 15 -45.46 16.81 -21.39
N GLY A 16 -45.57 17.49 -22.53
CA GLY A 16 -44.91 17.09 -23.78
C GLY A 16 -43.51 17.68 -23.96
N ASN A 17 -42.74 17.11 -24.88
CA ASN A 17 -41.41 17.63 -25.23
C ASN A 17 -41.53 18.92 -26.05
N SER A 18 -40.63 19.88 -25.83
CA SER A 18 -40.51 21.07 -26.68
C SER A 18 -39.07 21.56 -26.78
N ASP A 19 -38.82 22.27 -27.87
CA ASP A 19 -37.59 23.02 -28.07
C ASP A 19 -37.89 24.52 -27.95
N TYR A 20 -37.03 25.23 -27.24
CA TYR A 20 -37.06 26.69 -27.17
C TYR A 20 -35.70 27.26 -27.58
N SER A 21 -35.68 27.86 -28.77
CA SER A 21 -34.48 28.45 -29.38
C SER A 21 -34.32 29.94 -29.12
N GLY A 22 -35.31 30.58 -28.49
CA GLY A 22 -35.23 31.98 -28.11
C GLY A 22 -34.30 32.23 -26.93
N THR A 23 -33.92 33.49 -26.72
CA THR A 23 -33.26 33.93 -25.48
C THR A 23 -34.31 34.21 -24.40
N ILE A 24 -34.10 33.66 -23.21
CA ILE A 24 -34.77 34.04 -21.95
C ILE A 24 -33.86 35.04 -21.23
N SER A 25 -34.37 36.23 -20.94
CA SER A 25 -33.61 37.35 -20.37
C SER A 25 -34.39 38.05 -19.28
N GLY A 26 -33.69 38.70 -18.35
CA GLY A 26 -34.30 39.45 -17.26
C GLY A 26 -33.50 39.40 -15.97
N THR A 27 -33.21 40.56 -15.40
CA THR A 27 -32.52 40.66 -14.11
C THR A 27 -33.41 40.12 -13.00
N GLY A 28 -32.91 39.18 -12.20
CA GLY A 28 -33.68 38.53 -11.13
C GLY A 28 -34.75 37.55 -11.61
N THR A 29 -34.87 37.33 -12.93
CA THR A 29 -35.81 36.35 -13.49
C THR A 29 -35.30 34.92 -13.30
N SER A 30 -36.06 34.08 -12.62
CA SER A 30 -35.78 32.65 -12.46
C SER A 30 -36.49 31.81 -13.53
N LEU A 31 -35.89 30.69 -13.91
CA LEU A 31 -36.50 29.68 -14.76
C LEU A 31 -36.75 28.40 -13.95
N THR A 32 -37.97 27.86 -13.99
CA THR A 32 -38.34 26.60 -13.35
C THR A 32 -38.90 25.64 -14.39
N LYS A 33 -38.25 24.50 -14.56
CA LYS A 33 -38.73 23.37 -15.37
C LYS A 33 -39.39 22.34 -14.45
N ALA A 34 -40.73 22.27 -14.49
CA ALA A 34 -41.55 21.48 -13.58
C ALA A 34 -42.37 20.37 -14.27
N GLY A 35 -42.69 20.52 -15.55
CA GLY A 35 -43.53 19.57 -16.28
C GLY A 35 -42.80 18.27 -16.63
N ALA A 36 -43.53 17.18 -16.92
CA ALA A 36 -42.94 15.86 -17.14
C ALA A 36 -42.11 15.72 -18.43
N GLY A 37 -42.36 16.55 -19.46
CA GLY A 37 -41.69 16.45 -20.76
C GLY A 37 -40.23 16.92 -20.74
N THR A 38 -39.55 16.79 -21.88
CA THR A 38 -38.22 17.40 -22.11
C THR A 38 -38.37 18.83 -22.62
N LEU A 39 -37.71 19.80 -21.98
CA LEU A 39 -37.50 21.13 -22.54
C LEU A 39 -36.06 21.22 -23.07
N THR A 40 -35.87 21.35 -24.37
CA THR A 40 -34.57 21.60 -24.97
C THR A 40 -34.34 23.10 -25.10
N LEU A 41 -33.32 23.63 -24.42
CA LEU A 41 -32.89 25.01 -24.58
C LEU A 41 -31.71 25.06 -25.53
N THR A 42 -31.87 25.75 -26.67
CA THR A 42 -30.79 25.93 -27.64
C THR A 42 -30.32 27.38 -27.73
N GLY A 43 -31.14 28.33 -27.27
CA GLY A 43 -30.76 29.75 -27.17
C GLY A 43 -29.77 30.03 -26.05
N ASN A 44 -28.94 31.06 -26.22
CA ASN A 44 -28.12 31.62 -25.14
C ASN A 44 -29.00 32.47 -24.22
N ASN A 45 -29.14 32.06 -22.97
CA ASN A 45 -30.05 32.65 -22.00
C ASN A 45 -29.29 33.59 -21.06
N THR A 46 -29.89 34.73 -20.73
CA THR A 46 -29.27 35.81 -19.94
C THR A 46 -30.08 36.21 -18.70
N HIS A 47 -31.13 35.46 -18.37
CA HIS A 47 -31.83 35.64 -17.09
C HIS A 47 -30.90 35.35 -15.91
N SER A 48 -31.01 36.12 -14.83
CA SER A 48 -30.06 36.06 -13.69
C SER A 48 -30.63 35.54 -12.37
N GLY A 49 -31.91 35.15 -12.33
CA GLY A 49 -32.54 34.58 -11.13
C GLY A 49 -32.31 33.08 -10.92
N GLY A 50 -31.47 32.43 -11.74
CA GLY A 50 -31.17 31.00 -11.65
C GLY A 50 -32.11 30.09 -12.44
N THR A 51 -31.77 28.80 -12.47
CA THR A 51 -32.54 27.75 -13.14
C THR A 51 -32.85 26.63 -12.15
N THR A 52 -34.11 26.22 -12.05
CA THR A 52 -34.57 25.10 -11.22
C THR A 52 -35.16 24.02 -12.12
N VAL A 53 -34.75 22.77 -11.94
CA VAL A 53 -35.33 21.60 -12.59
C VAL A 53 -35.99 20.75 -11.51
N SER A 54 -37.30 20.92 -11.35
CA SER A 54 -38.11 20.21 -10.36
C SER A 54 -38.89 19.03 -10.95
N GLY A 55 -38.94 18.89 -12.27
CA GLY A 55 -39.59 17.77 -12.94
C GLY A 55 -39.23 17.62 -14.41
N GLY A 56 -39.39 16.39 -14.93
CA GLY A 56 -39.02 16.02 -16.30
C GLY A 56 -37.55 16.27 -16.61
N THR A 57 -37.26 16.62 -17.87
CA THR A 57 -35.88 16.84 -18.34
C THR A 57 -35.69 18.27 -18.86
N LEU A 58 -34.59 18.90 -18.49
CA LEU A 58 -34.03 20.09 -19.13
C LEU A 58 -32.82 19.67 -19.96
N ALA A 59 -32.93 19.72 -21.28
CA ALA A 59 -31.85 19.38 -22.20
C ALA A 59 -31.06 20.64 -22.61
N ILE A 60 -29.73 20.56 -22.52
CA ILE A 60 -28.80 21.64 -22.86
C ILE A 60 -27.65 21.12 -23.74
N SER A 61 -27.06 22.02 -24.52
CA SER A 61 -25.86 21.76 -25.31
C SER A 61 -24.72 22.74 -25.00
N ALA A 62 -24.95 23.74 -24.15
CA ALA A 62 -23.96 24.69 -23.66
C ALA A 62 -24.34 25.28 -22.29
N ASP A 63 -23.35 25.71 -21.50
CA ASP A 63 -23.58 26.39 -20.19
C ASP A 63 -24.50 27.61 -20.32
N GLY A 64 -24.37 28.38 -21.41
CA GLY A 64 -25.19 29.55 -21.69
C GLY A 64 -26.68 29.24 -21.83
N ASN A 65 -27.08 27.98 -22.05
CA ASN A 65 -28.50 27.60 -22.05
C ASN A 65 -29.12 27.71 -20.64
N LEU A 66 -28.33 27.72 -19.57
CA LEU A 66 -28.81 27.74 -18.18
C LEU A 66 -29.03 29.14 -17.60
N GLY A 67 -28.77 30.19 -18.38
CA GLY A 67 -28.86 31.58 -17.92
C GLY A 67 -27.50 32.15 -17.49
N ALA A 68 -27.52 33.42 -17.09
CA ALA A 68 -26.33 34.17 -16.73
C ALA A 68 -25.67 33.65 -15.44
N VAL A 69 -24.36 33.87 -15.35
CA VAL A 69 -23.55 33.65 -14.14
C VAL A 69 -23.21 35.03 -13.56
N THR A 70 -23.80 35.40 -12.43
CA THR A 70 -23.52 36.64 -11.67
C THR A 70 -22.73 36.37 -10.38
N THR A 71 -21.53 36.93 -10.26
CA THR A 71 -20.70 36.75 -9.05
C THR A 71 -21.24 37.60 -7.90
N ALA A 72 -21.01 37.18 -6.65
CA ALA A 72 -21.38 37.98 -5.46
C ALA A 72 -20.75 39.39 -5.48
N ASP A 73 -19.58 39.55 -6.11
CA ASP A 73 -18.94 40.86 -6.32
C ASP A 73 -19.76 41.81 -7.20
N SER A 74 -20.58 41.29 -8.11
CA SER A 74 -21.48 42.10 -8.93
C SER A 74 -22.67 42.64 -8.14
N LEU A 75 -23.01 42.03 -6.99
CA LEU A 75 -24.04 42.54 -6.07
C LEU A 75 -23.48 43.64 -5.14
N ASN A 76 -22.22 43.52 -4.70
CA ASN A 76 -21.55 44.59 -3.94
C ASN A 76 -21.36 45.87 -4.74
N ALA A 77 -21.24 45.78 -6.07
CA ALA A 77 -21.23 46.95 -6.94
C ALA A 77 -22.60 47.67 -7.01
N LEU A 78 -23.70 46.98 -6.71
CA LEU A 78 -25.05 47.55 -6.73
C LEU A 78 -25.44 48.22 -5.40
N THR A 79 -24.81 47.84 -4.28
CA THR A 79 -24.97 48.52 -2.97
C THR A 79 -24.26 49.89 -2.92
N GLN A 80 -23.44 50.23 -3.92
CA GLN A 80 -22.73 51.53 -3.98
C GLN A 80 -23.45 52.59 -4.82
N ASN A 81 -24.57 52.24 -5.48
CA ASN A 81 -25.28 53.14 -6.41
C ASN A 81 -26.71 53.53 -5.94
N GLY A 82 -26.92 53.79 -4.64
CA GLY A 82 -28.25 54.28 -4.22
C GLY A 82 -28.58 54.55 -2.76
N GLY A 83 -27.63 54.77 -1.85
CA GLY A 83 -27.98 55.23 -0.49
C GLY A 83 -26.79 55.34 0.45
N ALA A 84 -26.56 56.53 0.98
CA ALA A 84 -25.52 56.81 1.95
C ALA A 84 -25.63 55.87 3.18
N ILE A 85 -24.57 55.11 3.47
CA ILE A 85 -24.44 54.41 4.75
C ILE A 85 -23.98 55.44 5.79
N ASN A 86 -24.96 55.98 6.51
CA ASN A 86 -24.76 56.68 7.76
C ASN A 86 -24.64 55.65 8.89
N THR A 87 -23.44 55.15 9.18
CA THR A 87 -23.18 54.44 10.44
C THR A 87 -22.58 55.40 11.46
N GLY A 88 -23.45 56.23 12.03
CA GLY A 88 -23.18 56.84 13.32
C GLY A 88 -23.01 55.74 14.38
N VAL A 89 -21.77 55.39 14.69
CA VAL A 89 -21.38 54.82 15.99
C VAL A 89 -20.15 55.58 16.47
N THR A 90 -20.41 56.58 17.29
CA THR A 90 -19.45 57.24 18.16
C THR A 90 -19.03 56.28 19.27
N GLN A 91 -17.73 56.02 19.45
CA GLN A 91 -17.16 55.75 20.79
C GLN A 91 -15.73 56.30 20.91
N ALA A 92 -15.70 57.59 21.27
CA ALA A 92 -14.97 58.21 22.38
C ALA A 92 -13.46 57.94 22.58
N THR A 93 -12.61 58.96 22.35
CA THR A 93 -11.89 59.82 23.35
C THR A 93 -10.71 59.13 24.08
N SER A 94 -9.51 59.69 24.27
CA SER A 94 -9.07 61.09 24.39
C SER A 94 -7.53 61.25 24.21
N ALA A 95 -7.14 62.42 23.69
CA ALA A 95 -5.95 63.26 23.97
C ALA A 95 -4.52 62.66 23.80
N THR A 96 -3.55 63.29 23.14
CA THR A 96 -3.11 64.71 23.24
C THR A 96 -2.28 65.16 22.02
N GLY A 97 -2.58 66.37 21.49
CA GLY A 97 -1.56 67.31 20.99
C GLY A 97 -1.07 67.21 19.54
N ASN A 98 -1.73 67.92 18.60
CA ASN A 98 -1.14 68.98 17.74
C ASN A 98 -2.21 69.49 16.72
N PRO A 99 -2.62 70.76 16.72
CA PRO A 99 -3.64 71.30 15.80
C PRO A 99 -3.17 71.68 14.39
N ASP A 100 -1.89 71.52 14.05
CA ASP A 100 -1.35 72.02 12.79
C ASP A 100 -0.81 70.90 11.89
N ALA A 101 -1.62 70.51 10.88
CA ALA A 101 -1.20 70.14 9.51
C ALA A 101 -2.31 69.36 8.78
N VAL A 102 -3.39 70.04 8.41
CA VAL A 102 -4.22 69.58 7.28
C VAL A 102 -3.62 70.17 6.02
N THR A 103 -2.81 69.38 5.31
CA THR A 103 -2.50 69.60 3.89
C THR A 103 -3.00 68.40 3.09
N PRO A 104 -3.75 68.62 1.99
CA PRO A 104 -4.31 67.53 1.21
C PRO A 104 -3.23 66.93 0.29
N ALA A 105 -2.69 65.77 0.65
CA ALA A 105 -1.82 65.01 -0.23
C ALA A 105 -2.67 64.13 -1.17
N THR A 106 -2.54 64.45 -2.44
CA THR A 106 -3.05 63.73 -3.60
C THR A 106 -2.23 62.44 -3.82
N THR A 107 -2.92 61.36 -4.21
CA THR A 107 -2.36 60.14 -4.81
C THR A 107 -1.24 59.41 -4.04
N ALA A 108 -1.64 58.51 -3.13
CA ALA A 108 -1.14 57.15 -2.98
C ALA A 108 -1.72 56.57 -1.68
N ASN A 109 -2.58 55.56 -1.77
CA ASN A 109 -3.03 54.81 -0.60
C ASN A 109 -1.91 53.85 -0.15
N VAL A 110 -0.81 54.41 0.33
CA VAL A 110 0.27 53.69 1.02
C VAL A 110 0.01 53.87 2.50
N LEU A 111 -0.51 52.83 3.13
CA LEU A 111 -0.56 52.68 4.57
C LEU A 111 0.88 52.68 5.09
N THR A 112 1.38 53.86 5.45
CA THR A 112 2.73 54.03 5.99
C THR A 112 2.66 53.80 7.50
N GLN A 113 3.08 52.62 7.95
CA GLN A 113 3.24 52.32 9.38
C GLN A 113 4.52 53.01 9.87
N SER A 114 4.38 54.09 10.65
CA SER A 114 5.54 54.71 11.30
C SER A 114 5.96 53.87 12.51
N GLY A 115 7.09 53.20 12.40
CA GLY A 115 7.72 52.50 13.51
C GLY A 115 8.44 51.24 13.03
N GLY A 116 9.77 51.31 12.96
CA GLY A 116 10.60 50.19 12.51
C GLY A 116 10.47 48.97 13.42
N ALA A 117 9.89 47.90 12.88
CA ALA A 117 10.13 46.54 13.32
C ALA A 117 9.86 45.59 12.14
N THR A 118 10.95 45.14 11.51
CA THR A 118 10.95 43.94 10.68
C THR A 118 10.47 42.75 11.51
N ASN A 119 9.25 42.29 11.25
CA ASN A 119 8.75 41.01 11.74
C ASN A 119 8.49 40.09 10.54
N THR A 120 9.58 39.48 10.08
CA THR A 120 9.54 38.22 9.33
C THR A 120 8.96 37.15 10.24
N GLY A 121 7.68 36.81 10.05
CA GLY A 121 7.05 35.66 10.70
C GLY A 121 5.87 35.99 11.62
N VAL A 122 4.84 36.69 11.12
CA VAL A 122 3.47 36.57 11.66
C VAL A 122 2.49 36.66 10.50
N THR A 123 1.88 35.52 10.14
CA THR A 123 0.67 35.46 9.33
C THR A 123 -0.42 36.21 10.08
N GLN A 124 -0.76 37.43 9.62
CA GLN A 124 -1.90 38.18 10.14
C GLN A 124 -3.18 37.43 9.73
N THR A 125 -3.65 36.59 10.67
CA THR A 125 -4.93 35.90 10.58
C THR A 125 -6.01 36.94 10.84
N THR A 126 -6.71 37.41 9.80
CA THR A 126 -7.96 38.17 9.97
C THR A 126 -9.07 37.23 10.44
N SER A 127 -9.01 36.81 11.71
CA SER A 127 -10.17 36.27 12.42
C SER A 127 -11.10 37.42 12.79
N ALA A 128 -11.91 37.85 11.83
CA ALA A 128 -13.00 38.80 12.06
C ALA A 128 -14.29 38.32 11.35
N THR A 129 -14.73 37.10 11.66
CA THR A 129 -16.10 36.65 11.40
C THR A 129 -16.93 36.57 12.69
N GLY A 130 -16.34 36.90 13.85
CA GLY A 130 -16.99 36.74 15.16
C GLY A 130 -17.98 37.85 15.55
N ASN A 131 -17.89 39.05 14.95
CA ASN A 131 -18.66 40.21 15.39
C ASN A 131 -19.58 40.83 14.31
N LEU A 132 -19.65 40.22 13.12
CA LEU A 132 -20.75 40.44 12.17
C LEU A 132 -21.69 39.25 12.36
N GLY A 133 -22.61 39.36 13.31
CA GLY A 133 -23.53 38.27 13.70
C GLY A 133 -23.97 37.48 12.49
N ALA A 134 -23.72 36.17 12.51
CA ALA A 134 -23.91 35.22 11.40
C ALA A 134 -24.12 35.90 10.04
N VAL A 135 -23.03 36.20 9.32
CA VAL A 135 -23.12 36.25 7.87
C VAL A 135 -23.58 34.85 7.45
N THR A 136 -24.89 34.68 7.30
CA THR A 136 -25.49 33.54 6.61
C THR A 136 -24.68 33.43 5.32
N PRO A 137 -23.96 32.33 5.04
CA PRO A 137 -23.20 32.22 3.79
C PRO A 137 -24.20 32.54 2.69
N ALA A 138 -23.96 33.61 1.92
CA ALA A 138 -24.95 34.17 1.01
C ALA A 138 -25.60 33.03 0.20
N THR A 139 -26.84 32.69 0.54
CA THR A 139 -27.45 31.41 0.12
C THR A 139 -27.92 31.42 -1.34
N ASN A 140 -27.62 32.48 -2.10
CA ASN A 140 -27.97 32.56 -3.52
C ASN A 140 -26.90 33.31 -4.32
N ILE A 141 -25.93 32.54 -4.84
CA ILE A 141 -25.07 32.89 -5.99
C ILE A 141 -25.48 31.89 -7.09
N ASN A 142 -26.05 32.36 -8.22
CA ASN A 142 -26.49 31.61 -9.43
C ASN A 142 -26.70 30.09 -9.29
N SER A 143 -27.73 29.67 -8.56
CA SER A 143 -27.98 28.25 -8.43
C SER A 143 -28.63 27.69 -9.69
N LEU A 144 -28.01 26.65 -10.26
CA LEU A 144 -28.77 25.59 -10.90
C LEU A 144 -29.28 24.67 -9.77
N THR A 145 -30.59 24.56 -9.61
CA THR A 145 -31.19 23.66 -8.63
C THR A 145 -31.79 22.45 -9.34
N LEU A 146 -31.43 21.24 -8.93
CA LEU A 146 -32.12 20.01 -9.31
C LEU A 146 -32.88 19.50 -8.09
N ASP A 147 -34.20 19.42 -8.16
CA ASP A 147 -35.05 18.98 -7.04
C ASP A 147 -36.16 18.08 -7.57
N GLY A 148 -35.76 16.89 -8.04
CA GLY A 148 -36.61 15.86 -8.63
C GLY A 148 -36.51 15.74 -10.15
N GLY A 149 -35.88 16.70 -10.82
CA GLY A 149 -35.73 16.74 -12.28
C GLY A 149 -34.38 16.24 -12.82
N THR A 150 -34.29 16.16 -14.16
CA THR A 150 -33.10 15.74 -14.91
C THR A 150 -32.49 16.90 -15.69
N LEU A 151 -31.19 17.14 -15.51
CA LEU A 151 -30.39 17.94 -16.44
C LEU A 151 -29.72 17.00 -17.45
N ARG A 152 -30.10 17.10 -18.73
CA ARG A 152 -29.54 16.31 -19.82
C ARG A 152 -28.57 17.14 -20.65
N ALA A 153 -27.33 16.67 -20.77
CA ALA A 153 -26.34 17.24 -21.67
C ALA A 153 -26.26 16.43 -22.96
N THR A 154 -26.42 17.14 -24.07
CA THR A 154 -26.42 16.57 -25.43
C THR A 154 -25.14 16.85 -26.22
N ALA A 155 -24.20 17.59 -25.62
CA ALA A 155 -22.92 17.93 -26.22
C ALA A 155 -21.83 18.07 -25.14
N ASN A 156 -20.57 17.89 -25.54
CA ASN A 156 -19.41 18.13 -24.69
C ASN A 156 -19.40 19.58 -24.19
N MET A 157 -19.25 19.80 -22.89
CA MET A 157 -19.19 21.14 -22.32
C MET A 157 -18.50 21.18 -20.96
N THR A 158 -17.99 22.35 -20.61
CA THR A 158 -17.59 22.70 -19.25
C THR A 158 -18.56 23.74 -18.74
N LEU A 159 -19.21 23.46 -17.61
CA LEU A 159 -20.03 24.45 -16.91
C LEU A 159 -19.13 25.50 -16.27
N ASN A 160 -19.64 26.73 -16.14
CA ASN A 160 -18.87 27.81 -15.54
C ASN A 160 -18.50 27.49 -14.08
N ALA A 161 -17.25 27.75 -13.67
CA ALA A 161 -16.77 27.47 -12.30
C ALA A 161 -17.49 28.26 -11.21
N ASP A 162 -18.07 29.42 -11.54
CA ASP A 162 -18.85 30.23 -10.62
C ASP A 162 -20.33 29.79 -10.54
N ARG A 163 -20.75 28.83 -11.37
CA ARG A 163 -22.08 28.24 -11.30
C ARG A 163 -22.13 27.25 -10.14
N SER A 164 -23.00 27.51 -9.16
CA SER A 164 -23.25 26.56 -8.08
C SER A 164 -24.40 25.64 -8.45
N ILE A 165 -24.27 24.34 -8.17
CA ILE A 165 -25.36 23.37 -8.31
C ILE A 165 -25.86 22.99 -6.92
N LYS A 166 -27.18 23.02 -6.76
CA LYS A 166 -27.88 22.58 -5.56
C LYS A 166 -28.76 21.38 -5.90
N ILE A 167 -28.58 20.28 -5.19
CA ILE A 167 -29.47 19.13 -5.21
C ILE A 167 -30.44 19.24 -4.03
N GLY A 168 -31.71 19.45 -4.34
CA GLY A 168 -32.78 19.55 -3.37
C GLY A 168 -33.12 18.21 -2.70
N PRO A 169 -34.02 18.21 -1.70
CA PRO A 169 -34.41 17.01 -0.97
C PRO A 169 -34.98 15.91 -1.85
N SER A 170 -35.60 16.25 -2.98
CA SER A 170 -36.16 15.29 -3.94
C SER A 170 -35.08 14.65 -4.84
N GLY A 171 -33.82 15.01 -4.64
CA GLY A 171 -32.69 14.54 -5.43
C GLY A 171 -32.57 15.25 -6.78
N GLY A 172 -31.65 14.78 -7.62
CA GLY A 172 -31.43 15.35 -8.94
C GLY A 172 -30.73 14.37 -9.85
N THR A 173 -31.07 14.40 -11.14
CA THR A 173 -30.46 13.52 -12.14
C THR A 173 -29.60 14.33 -13.10
N PHE A 174 -28.38 13.87 -13.31
CA PHE A 174 -27.53 14.27 -14.43
C PHE A 174 -27.58 13.17 -15.49
N GLU A 175 -27.98 13.53 -16.70
CA GLU A 175 -27.97 12.64 -17.85
C GLU A 175 -26.94 13.15 -18.86
N THR A 176 -26.03 12.27 -19.29
CA THR A 176 -25.07 12.61 -20.35
C THR A 176 -25.22 11.61 -21.49
N ASP A 177 -25.47 12.12 -22.70
CA ASP A 177 -25.62 11.29 -23.89
C ASP A 177 -24.34 10.50 -24.21
N SER A 178 -24.41 9.52 -25.12
CA SER A 178 -23.22 8.77 -25.56
C SER A 178 -22.12 9.72 -26.02
N ASP A 179 -20.88 9.42 -25.63
CA ASP A 179 -19.69 10.18 -26.01
C ASP A 179 -19.68 11.66 -25.55
N VAL A 180 -20.64 12.05 -24.70
CA VAL A 180 -20.70 13.38 -24.09
C VAL A 180 -19.98 13.37 -22.74
N THR A 181 -19.02 14.27 -22.59
CA THR A 181 -18.36 14.62 -21.34
C THR A 181 -18.81 16.00 -20.88
N VAL A 182 -19.35 16.08 -19.67
CA VAL A 182 -19.67 17.35 -18.99
C VAL A 182 -18.71 17.53 -17.83
N SER A 183 -17.97 18.64 -17.81
CA SER A 183 -17.14 19.02 -16.68
C SER A 183 -17.81 20.08 -15.82
N PHE A 184 -17.87 19.84 -14.52
CA PHE A 184 -18.41 20.77 -13.52
C PHE A 184 -17.33 21.14 -12.49
N PRO A 185 -16.65 22.27 -12.69
CA PRO A 185 -15.63 22.79 -11.77
C PRO A 185 -16.19 23.66 -10.63
N GLY A 186 -17.51 23.90 -10.61
CA GLY A 186 -18.16 24.75 -9.62
C GLY A 186 -18.52 24.05 -8.32
N THR A 187 -19.21 24.76 -7.42
CA THR A 187 -19.61 24.20 -6.12
C THR A 187 -20.86 23.34 -6.24
N LEU A 188 -20.80 22.09 -5.76
CA LEU A 188 -21.95 21.20 -5.62
C LEU A 188 -22.38 21.13 -4.14
N SER A 189 -23.67 21.37 -3.88
CA SER A 189 -24.32 21.13 -2.60
C SER A 189 -25.47 20.16 -2.80
N ALA A 190 -25.66 19.21 -1.87
CA ALA A 190 -26.72 18.22 -1.98
C ALA A 190 -27.39 17.93 -0.64
N SER A 191 -28.72 17.89 -0.68
CA SER A 191 -29.61 17.51 0.43
C SER A 191 -30.45 16.27 0.12
N GLY A 192 -30.41 15.77 -1.12
CA GLY A 192 -31.05 14.56 -1.60
C GLY A 192 -30.14 13.78 -2.57
N ASN A 193 -30.63 12.66 -3.07
CA ASN A 193 -29.85 11.72 -3.89
C ASN A 193 -29.36 12.32 -5.23
N ILE A 194 -28.13 11.98 -5.59
CA ILE A 194 -27.56 12.29 -6.90
C ILE A 194 -27.71 11.05 -7.78
N THR A 195 -28.29 11.22 -8.96
CA THR A 195 -28.37 10.16 -9.97
C THR A 195 -27.58 10.56 -11.20
N LYS A 196 -26.65 9.71 -11.64
CA LYS A 196 -25.99 9.81 -12.94
C LYS A 196 -26.60 8.76 -13.88
N THR A 197 -27.10 9.19 -15.03
CA THR A 197 -27.62 8.32 -16.09
C THR A 197 -27.04 8.73 -17.45
N GLY A 198 -27.40 7.99 -18.51
CA GLY A 198 -26.83 8.15 -19.84
C GLY A 198 -25.39 7.60 -19.94
N ALA A 199 -25.00 7.19 -21.16
CA ALA A 199 -23.75 6.47 -21.40
C ALA A 199 -22.49 7.34 -21.27
N GLY A 200 -22.61 8.67 -21.32
CA GLY A 200 -21.48 9.59 -21.27
C GLY A 200 -20.85 9.76 -19.89
N THR A 201 -20.00 10.77 -19.77
CA THR A 201 -19.19 11.07 -18.59
C THR A 201 -19.63 12.37 -17.92
N LEU A 202 -19.81 12.33 -16.60
CA LEU A 202 -19.92 13.53 -15.76
C LEU A 202 -18.64 13.65 -14.94
N VAL A 203 -17.94 14.78 -15.05
CA VAL A 203 -16.73 15.09 -14.29
C VAL A 203 -17.08 16.15 -13.26
N LEU A 204 -16.83 15.87 -11.99
CA LEU A 204 -16.95 16.83 -10.89
C LEU A 204 -15.53 17.18 -10.43
N SER A 205 -15.14 18.45 -10.55
CA SER A 205 -13.77 18.93 -10.26
C SER A 205 -13.70 20.14 -9.32
N GLY A 206 -14.87 20.63 -8.86
CA GLY A 206 -14.97 21.77 -7.97
C GLY A 206 -14.90 21.45 -6.47
N ASN A 207 -15.00 22.49 -5.64
CA ASN A 207 -15.12 22.35 -4.19
C ASN A 207 -16.53 21.89 -3.79
N TYR A 208 -16.62 20.89 -2.91
CA TYR A 208 -17.91 20.34 -2.49
C TYR A 208 -18.28 20.83 -1.06
N ILE A 209 -19.44 21.49 -0.88
CA ILE A 209 -19.84 22.13 0.41
C ILE A 209 -21.06 21.46 1.04
N PHE A 210 -20.84 20.94 2.27
CA PHE A 210 -21.69 19.99 3.00
C PHE A 210 -22.63 20.60 4.08
N TYR A 211 -23.95 20.34 4.15
CA TYR A 211 -24.86 20.87 5.21
C TYR A 211 -25.36 19.76 6.17
N PRO A 212 -25.53 19.94 7.51
CA PRO A 212 -25.56 21.19 8.30
C PRO A 212 -24.41 21.33 9.33
N PRO A 213 -23.99 22.54 9.76
CA PRO A 213 -23.16 22.71 10.96
C PRO A 213 -23.92 23.35 12.14
N PRO A 214 -23.48 23.08 13.39
CA PRO A 214 -22.65 24.08 14.05
C PRO A 214 -21.34 23.54 14.66
N SER A 215 -20.24 24.25 14.32
CA SER A 215 -18.88 24.30 14.94
C SER A 215 -17.88 23.14 14.76
N PRO A 216 -16.56 23.42 14.75
CA PRO A 216 -15.81 24.47 14.05
C PRO A 216 -14.89 23.92 12.94
N GLN A 217 -14.60 24.75 11.94
CA GLN A 217 -13.94 24.42 10.67
C GLN A 217 -12.42 24.28 10.79
N ILE A 218 -11.81 23.31 10.09
CA ILE A 218 -10.70 23.44 9.11
C ILE A 218 -10.82 22.24 8.12
N GLY A 219 -11.06 22.48 6.82
CA GLY A 219 -11.10 21.42 5.78
C GLY A 219 -12.51 20.98 5.32
N ALA A 220 -13.31 21.93 4.82
CA ALA A 220 -14.68 21.69 4.32
C ALA A 220 -14.80 20.46 3.40
N LYS A 221 -15.86 19.63 3.44
CA LYS A 221 -16.94 19.26 4.41
C LYS A 221 -17.62 18.00 3.79
N ALA A 222 -18.74 17.42 4.24
CA ALA A 222 -19.30 16.14 3.71
C ALA A 222 -20.77 16.22 3.22
N ILE A 223 -21.19 15.55 2.11
CA ILE A 223 -22.59 15.45 1.59
C ILE A 223 -23.42 14.85 2.70
N ALA A 224 -24.43 15.54 3.22
CA ALA A 224 -25.35 14.86 4.13
C ALA A 224 -26.14 13.75 3.42
N SER A 225 -26.06 12.56 4.00
CA SER A 225 -27.01 11.44 3.98
C SER A 225 -27.58 10.91 2.66
N SER A 226 -27.03 11.29 1.50
CA SER A 226 -27.59 10.91 0.19
C SER A 226 -26.70 9.92 -0.56
N THR A 227 -27.30 8.84 -1.05
CA THR A 227 -26.65 7.85 -1.89
C THR A 227 -26.48 8.40 -3.30
N THR A 228 -25.28 8.26 -3.88
CA THR A 228 -25.05 8.54 -5.29
C THR A 228 -25.29 7.29 -6.11
N THR A 229 -26.22 7.33 -7.04
CA THR A 229 -26.53 6.21 -7.93
C THR A 229 -25.97 6.49 -9.33
N ILE A 230 -25.14 5.59 -9.85
CA ILE A 230 -24.58 5.64 -11.19
C ILE A 230 -25.29 4.57 -12.03
N ASN A 231 -26.40 4.94 -12.66
CA ASN A 231 -27.23 4.04 -13.46
C ASN A 231 -26.61 3.70 -14.81
N ALA A 232 -25.77 4.59 -15.37
CA ALA A 232 -25.08 4.36 -16.63
C ALA A 232 -23.89 5.33 -16.80
N GLY A 233 -22.97 4.97 -17.70
CA GLY A 233 -21.82 5.78 -18.04
C GLY A 233 -20.82 5.90 -16.89
N THR A 234 -20.11 7.03 -16.87
CA THR A 234 -19.04 7.29 -15.89
C THR A 234 -19.32 8.54 -15.07
N LEU A 235 -19.15 8.44 -13.75
CA LEU A 235 -18.98 9.59 -12.87
C LEU A 235 -17.49 9.68 -12.52
N VAL A 236 -16.84 10.79 -12.87
CA VAL A 236 -15.46 11.09 -12.50
C VAL A 236 -15.47 12.08 -11.35
N LEU A 237 -14.82 11.73 -10.25
CA LEU A 237 -14.49 12.65 -9.16
C LEU A 237 -13.03 13.06 -9.31
N GLN A 238 -12.86 14.30 -9.72
CA GLN A 238 -11.57 14.96 -9.83
C GLN A 238 -11.27 15.70 -8.51
N THR A 239 -10.06 15.51 -7.96
CA THR A 239 -9.68 16.09 -6.66
C THR A 239 -8.32 16.78 -6.74
N ASN A 240 -8.20 17.94 -6.06
CA ASN A 240 -7.01 18.79 -6.02
C ASN A 240 -6.00 18.43 -4.91
N ALA A 241 -6.19 17.32 -4.19
CA ALA A 241 -5.39 16.98 -3.01
C ALA A 241 -4.91 15.52 -3.01
N PRO A 242 -3.75 15.21 -2.41
CA PRO A 242 -3.25 13.84 -2.24
C PRO A 242 -4.14 12.96 -1.34
N ASN A 243 -5.09 13.56 -0.63
CA ASN A 243 -5.96 12.90 0.34
C ASN A 243 -7.30 12.54 -0.30
N ILE A 244 -7.27 11.65 -1.30
CA ILE A 244 -8.47 11.08 -1.92
C ILE A 244 -9.44 10.54 -0.84
N GLY A 245 -8.90 10.01 0.26
CA GLY A 245 -9.66 9.58 1.44
C GLY A 245 -10.60 10.63 2.05
N THR A 246 -10.24 11.92 2.06
CA THR A 246 -11.13 12.98 2.61
C THR A 246 -12.19 13.45 1.61
N SER A 247 -11.89 13.42 0.31
CA SER A 247 -12.84 13.80 -0.74
C SER A 247 -13.95 12.76 -0.93
N VAL A 248 -13.62 11.46 -0.76
CA VAL A 248 -14.60 10.36 -0.86
C VAL A 248 -15.38 10.15 0.43
N LYS A 249 -14.80 10.43 1.62
CA LYS A 249 -15.52 10.43 2.91
C LYS A 249 -16.70 11.39 2.96
N GLY A 250 -16.77 12.34 2.03
CA GLY A 250 -17.93 13.19 1.84
C GLY A 250 -19.15 12.48 1.28
N PHE A 251 -19.04 11.26 0.73
CA PHE A 251 -20.14 10.50 0.14
C PHE A 251 -20.55 9.35 1.07
N TYR A 252 -21.84 9.21 1.35
CA TYR A 252 -22.39 8.11 2.17
C TYR A 252 -22.44 6.76 1.42
N GLY A 253 -22.42 6.79 0.07
CA GLY A 253 -22.41 5.58 -0.75
C GLY A 253 -22.50 5.85 -2.26
N PHE A 254 -21.87 5.00 -3.06
CA PHE A 254 -21.95 4.88 -4.51
C PHE A 254 -22.49 3.49 -4.85
N THR A 255 -23.46 3.44 -5.75
CA THR A 255 -24.09 2.20 -6.21
C THR A 255 -24.57 2.30 -7.65
N GLY A 256 -24.85 1.16 -8.29
CA GLY A 256 -25.45 1.07 -9.62
C GLY A 256 -24.51 0.53 -10.70
N PRO A 257 -25.04 0.13 -11.86
CA PRO A 257 -24.30 -0.60 -12.88
C PRO A 257 -23.28 0.25 -13.67
N GLY A 258 -23.20 1.56 -13.43
CA GLY A 258 -22.21 2.44 -14.05
C GLY A 258 -20.83 2.39 -13.38
N THR A 259 -19.95 3.29 -13.83
CA THR A 259 -18.56 3.37 -13.37
C THR A 259 -18.33 4.61 -12.50
N LEU A 260 -17.71 4.41 -11.34
CA LEU A 260 -17.08 5.48 -10.56
C LEU A 260 -15.59 5.53 -10.93
N ALA A 261 -15.10 6.68 -11.38
CA ALA A 261 -13.69 6.96 -11.53
C ALA A 261 -13.28 8.04 -10.52
N ILE A 262 -12.18 7.81 -9.81
CA ILE A 262 -11.56 8.80 -8.94
C ILE A 262 -10.20 9.09 -9.51
N GLU A 263 -10.01 10.35 -9.92
CA GLU A 263 -8.85 10.78 -10.68
C GLU A 263 -8.28 12.06 -10.06
N PRO A 264 -6.95 12.25 -10.11
CA PRO A 264 -6.38 13.55 -9.80
C PRO A 264 -6.85 14.57 -10.85
N ILE A 265 -6.98 15.83 -10.44
CA ILE A 265 -7.00 16.93 -11.41
C ILE A 265 -5.64 16.93 -12.09
N ASP A 266 -5.65 16.71 -13.39
CA ASP A 266 -4.51 16.50 -14.27
C ASP A 266 -3.47 17.65 -14.25
N ALA A 267 -2.20 17.27 -14.33
CA ALA A 267 -1.03 18.07 -14.77
C ALA A 267 -0.61 19.34 -13.99
N GLN A 268 -0.80 19.42 -12.67
CA GLN A 268 0.05 20.32 -11.86
C GLN A 268 1.33 19.59 -11.43
N SER A 269 2.40 19.77 -12.22
CA SER A 269 3.79 19.33 -11.98
C SER A 269 4.43 19.87 -10.68
N SER A 270 3.67 20.57 -9.85
CA SER A 270 4.12 21.40 -8.73
C SER A 270 3.88 20.77 -7.35
N TYR A 271 3.18 19.62 -7.24
CA TYR A 271 3.04 18.91 -5.96
C TYR A 271 4.25 18.02 -5.65
N SER A 272 5.42 18.66 -5.57
CA SER A 272 6.63 18.09 -4.99
C SER A 272 6.49 18.15 -3.46
N GLY A 273 6.25 17.01 -2.79
CA GLY A 273 6.43 16.92 -1.33
C GLY A 273 5.39 16.15 -0.52
N ILE A 274 4.46 15.40 -1.12
CA ILE A 274 3.43 14.69 -0.33
C ILE A 274 3.46 13.19 -0.67
N SER A 275 4.13 12.44 0.20
CA SER A 275 4.54 11.04 0.04
C SER A 275 3.53 10.00 0.57
N GLN A 276 2.30 10.40 0.91
CA GLN A 276 1.38 9.50 1.59
C GLN A 276 0.64 8.59 0.60
N PRO A 277 0.56 7.26 0.87
CA PRO A 277 -0.19 6.34 0.03
C PRO A 277 -1.71 6.57 0.13
N VAL A 278 -2.42 6.33 -0.96
CA VAL A 278 -3.89 6.23 -0.96
C VAL A 278 -4.25 4.78 -0.62
N THR A 279 -4.85 4.55 0.55
CA THR A 279 -5.30 3.22 0.96
C THR A 279 -6.78 3.04 0.66
N LEU A 280 -7.17 1.88 0.15
CA LEU A 280 -8.55 1.64 -0.27
C LEU A 280 -9.52 1.60 0.91
N SER A 281 -9.05 1.18 2.09
CA SER A 281 -9.78 1.23 3.37
C SER A 281 -10.28 2.63 3.73
N GLN A 282 -9.65 3.69 3.22
CA GLN A 282 -10.11 5.07 3.43
C GLN A 282 -11.37 5.42 2.63
N ILE A 283 -11.70 4.67 1.58
CA ILE A 283 -12.75 5.00 0.61
C ILE A 283 -13.75 3.86 0.34
N ALA A 284 -13.39 2.61 0.63
CA ALA A 284 -14.19 1.42 0.36
C ALA A 284 -15.57 1.38 1.05
N PRO A 285 -15.76 1.88 2.30
CA PRO A 285 -17.08 1.84 2.95
C PRO A 285 -18.19 2.53 2.14
N ALA A 286 -17.82 3.47 1.25
CA ALA A 286 -18.74 4.20 0.41
C ALA A 286 -18.99 3.51 -0.95
N ILE A 287 -18.41 2.36 -1.29
CA ILE A 287 -18.49 1.79 -2.65
C ILE A 287 -19.12 0.41 -2.63
N GLN A 288 -20.33 0.28 -3.21
CA GLN A 288 -21.04 -1.00 -3.25
C GLN A 288 -21.76 -1.23 -4.57
N ASN A 289 -21.70 -2.45 -5.10
CA ASN A 289 -22.47 -2.93 -6.25
C ASN A 289 -22.31 -2.06 -7.51
N LEU A 290 -21.08 -1.62 -7.79
CA LEU A 290 -20.76 -0.86 -8.99
C LEU A 290 -20.48 -1.77 -10.19
N GLY A 291 -20.85 -1.33 -11.41
CA GLY A 291 -20.39 -1.98 -12.64
C GLY A 291 -18.90 -1.74 -12.90
N GLY A 292 -18.36 -0.60 -12.47
CA GLY A 292 -16.95 -0.28 -12.58
C GLY A 292 -16.44 0.63 -11.46
N PHE A 293 -15.20 0.40 -11.05
CA PHE A 293 -14.44 1.28 -10.17
C PHE A 293 -13.05 1.50 -10.77
N ARG A 294 -12.69 2.76 -10.96
CA ARG A 294 -11.35 3.17 -11.40
C ARG A 294 -10.73 4.11 -10.38
N LEU A 295 -9.52 3.81 -9.93
CA LEU A 295 -8.71 4.69 -9.12
C LEU A 295 -7.42 5.02 -9.86
N GLY A 296 -7.31 6.26 -10.33
CA GLY A 296 -6.10 6.78 -10.95
C GLY A 296 -5.35 7.69 -10.01
N LYS A 297 -4.02 7.74 -10.16
CA LYS A 297 -3.15 8.79 -9.62
C LYS A 297 -2.10 9.17 -10.68
N SER A 298 -1.48 10.34 -10.51
CA SER A 298 -0.34 10.76 -11.35
C SER A 298 0.86 9.80 -11.14
N VAL A 299 1.70 9.67 -12.17
CA VAL A 299 2.85 8.76 -12.19
C VAL A 299 3.94 9.13 -11.18
N ASP A 300 3.95 10.37 -10.67
CA ASP A 300 5.06 10.93 -9.88
C ASP A 300 4.75 11.17 -8.38
N SER A 301 3.52 10.91 -7.90
CA SER A 301 3.14 11.19 -6.50
C SER A 301 2.38 10.05 -5.80
N GLY A 302 3.05 9.41 -4.83
CA GLY A 302 2.47 8.47 -3.84
C GLY A 302 2.19 7.06 -4.35
N ASP A 303 1.99 6.09 -3.44
CA ASP A 303 1.63 4.67 -3.73
C ASP A 303 0.10 4.45 -3.66
N ILE A 304 -0.48 3.53 -4.44
CA ILE A 304 -1.86 3.03 -4.19
C ILE A 304 -1.72 1.75 -3.37
N VAL A 305 -2.51 1.63 -2.31
CA VAL A 305 -2.55 0.43 -1.47
C VAL A 305 -3.97 -0.15 -1.48
N VAL A 306 -4.12 -1.34 -2.06
CA VAL A 306 -5.34 -2.13 -2.08
C VAL A 306 -5.31 -3.04 -0.85
N ASP A 307 -5.88 -2.55 0.26
CA ASP A 307 -5.89 -3.20 1.58
C ASP A 307 -7.29 -3.66 2.03
N THR A 308 -8.29 -3.53 1.17
CA THR A 308 -9.64 -4.04 1.38
C THR A 308 -10.28 -4.37 0.05
N ALA A 309 -11.26 -5.27 0.07
CA ALA A 309 -12.09 -5.51 -1.09
C ALA A 309 -13.09 -4.35 -1.30
N ILE A 310 -13.52 -4.18 -2.55
CA ILE A 310 -14.65 -3.32 -2.94
C ILE A 310 -15.62 -4.14 -3.77
N SER A 311 -16.92 -3.87 -3.64
CA SER A 311 -17.96 -4.51 -4.46
C SER A 311 -18.14 -3.75 -5.77
N ALA A 312 -17.25 -4.02 -6.73
CA ALA A 312 -17.33 -3.51 -8.09
C ALA A 312 -16.96 -4.60 -9.09
N ALA A 313 -17.73 -4.74 -10.17
CA ALA A 313 -17.53 -5.79 -11.16
C ALA A 313 -16.22 -5.60 -11.93
N ASN A 314 -15.88 -4.39 -12.35
CA ASN A 314 -14.61 -4.10 -13.03
C ASN A 314 -13.77 -3.14 -12.22
N GLN A 315 -12.58 -3.55 -11.80
CA GLN A 315 -11.70 -2.75 -10.94
C GLN A 315 -10.42 -2.40 -11.69
N THR A 316 -10.06 -1.12 -11.71
CA THR A 316 -8.86 -0.62 -12.40
C THR A 316 -8.09 0.32 -11.49
N TYR A 317 -6.81 0.01 -11.23
CA TYR A 317 -5.89 0.83 -10.44
C TYR A 317 -4.75 1.31 -11.33
N ILE A 318 -4.53 2.63 -11.39
CA ILE A 318 -3.55 3.25 -12.30
C ILE A 318 -2.61 4.17 -11.51
N GLY A 319 -1.29 3.95 -11.62
CA GLY A 319 -0.29 4.92 -11.19
C GLY A 319 1.12 4.35 -10.96
N GLY A 320 2.09 5.16 -10.48
CA GLY A 320 3.51 4.77 -10.38
C GLY A 320 3.78 3.42 -9.71
N ASN A 321 3.45 3.28 -8.42
CA ASN A 321 3.50 1.99 -7.70
C ASN A 321 2.13 1.56 -7.15
N VAL A 322 1.79 0.28 -7.21
CA VAL A 322 0.56 -0.27 -6.62
C VAL A 322 0.91 -1.46 -5.72
N THR A 323 0.47 -1.43 -4.47
CA THR A 323 0.58 -2.55 -3.53
C THR A 323 -0.79 -3.19 -3.30
N VAL A 324 -0.88 -4.51 -3.46
CA VAL A 324 -2.05 -5.32 -3.12
C VAL A 324 -1.73 -6.12 -1.86
N ASN A 325 -2.42 -5.82 -0.77
CA ASN A 325 -2.24 -6.42 0.54
C ASN A 325 -3.59 -6.58 1.24
N LEU A 326 -4.43 -7.44 0.68
CA LEU A 326 -5.74 -7.75 1.22
C LEU A 326 -5.60 -8.56 2.51
N PRO A 327 -6.37 -8.25 3.57
CA PRO A 327 -6.32 -9.00 4.81
C PRO A 327 -6.64 -10.47 4.57
N ALA A 328 -5.91 -11.35 5.25
CA ALA A 328 -6.18 -12.79 5.26
C ALA A 328 -7.55 -13.02 5.92
N GLY A 329 -8.59 -13.15 5.10
CA GLY A 329 -9.98 -13.30 5.55
C GLY A 329 -10.55 -14.60 5.03
N ASN A 330 -10.90 -15.48 5.96
CA ASN A 330 -11.66 -16.72 5.84
C ASN A 330 -12.48 -16.84 4.53
N SER A 331 -11.85 -17.35 3.46
CA SER A 331 -12.44 -18.08 2.32
C SER A 331 -13.73 -17.59 1.63
N ALA A 332 -14.25 -16.38 1.85
CA ALA A 332 -15.52 -15.97 1.22
C ALA A 332 -15.67 -14.51 0.76
N GLU A 333 -14.99 -13.52 1.35
CA GLU A 333 -15.36 -12.11 1.11
C GLU A 333 -14.29 -11.25 0.41
N ASN A 334 -13.02 -11.64 0.45
CA ASN A 334 -11.94 -10.81 -0.09
C ASN A 334 -11.67 -11.17 -1.57
N ALA A 335 -11.95 -10.21 -2.46
CA ALA A 335 -11.77 -10.20 -3.93
C ALA A 335 -12.78 -10.96 -4.82
N ARG A 336 -13.58 -11.92 -4.30
CA ARG A 336 -14.48 -12.77 -5.10
C ARG A 336 -15.49 -12.09 -6.04
N THR A 337 -15.74 -10.77 -5.93
CA THR A 337 -16.83 -10.09 -6.63
C THR A 337 -16.43 -9.37 -7.92
N ALA A 338 -15.14 -9.24 -8.24
CA ALA A 338 -14.72 -8.61 -9.49
C ALA A 338 -14.78 -9.61 -10.67
N ASN A 339 -15.47 -9.22 -11.74
CA ASN A 339 -15.33 -9.81 -13.06
C ASN A 339 -13.97 -9.46 -13.70
N GLN A 340 -13.44 -8.26 -13.48
CA GLN A 340 -12.13 -7.89 -13.98
C GLN A 340 -11.31 -7.15 -12.92
N PHE A 341 -10.02 -7.50 -12.81
CA PHE A 341 -9.07 -6.82 -11.94
C PHE A 341 -7.83 -6.38 -12.74
N THR A 342 -7.65 -5.07 -12.88
CA THR A 342 -6.60 -4.47 -13.70
C THR A 342 -5.72 -3.57 -12.85
N VAL A 343 -4.40 -3.80 -12.90
CA VAL A 343 -3.40 -2.94 -12.28
C VAL A 343 -2.44 -2.43 -13.36
N GLN A 344 -2.42 -1.11 -13.53
CA GLN A 344 -1.54 -0.41 -14.45
C GLN A 344 -0.54 0.42 -13.66
N ALA A 345 0.67 -0.11 -13.50
CA ALA A 345 1.73 0.54 -12.73
C ALA A 345 3.12 0.23 -13.28
N ASN A 346 4.13 1.00 -12.88
CA ASN A 346 5.52 0.66 -13.18
C ASN A 346 5.99 -0.49 -12.29
N SER A 347 5.67 -0.41 -10.99
CA SER A 347 5.96 -1.43 -9.99
C SER A 347 4.69 -1.88 -9.28
N ILE A 348 4.48 -3.19 -9.21
CA ILE A 348 3.33 -3.82 -8.56
C ILE A 348 3.85 -4.74 -7.48
N LYS A 349 3.44 -4.54 -6.23
CA LYS A 349 3.74 -5.48 -5.13
C LYS A 349 2.47 -6.23 -4.75
N ILE A 350 2.50 -7.56 -4.74
CA ILE A 350 1.39 -8.38 -4.25
C ILE A 350 1.87 -9.21 -3.06
N ALA A 351 1.17 -9.11 -1.94
CA ALA A 351 1.47 -9.82 -0.69
C ALA A 351 0.27 -10.63 -0.16
N SER A 352 -0.79 -10.76 -0.96
CA SER A 352 -2.02 -11.46 -0.61
C SER A 352 -2.63 -12.11 -1.85
N ASP A 353 -3.42 -13.15 -1.65
CA ASP A 353 -4.19 -13.78 -2.71
C ASP A 353 -5.15 -12.79 -3.40
N VAL A 354 -5.36 -12.98 -4.70
CA VAL A 354 -6.33 -12.24 -5.51
C VAL A 354 -7.21 -13.23 -6.25
N THR A 355 -8.51 -13.22 -5.97
CA THR A 355 -9.49 -14.10 -6.62
C THR A 355 -10.46 -13.25 -7.43
N THR A 356 -10.77 -13.61 -8.68
CA THR A 356 -11.73 -12.93 -9.55
C THR A 356 -12.60 -13.93 -10.29
N THR A 357 -13.76 -13.50 -10.80
CA THR A 357 -14.61 -14.34 -11.67
C THR A 357 -14.22 -14.25 -13.14
N GLY A 358 -13.52 -13.19 -13.55
CA GLY A 358 -12.97 -13.06 -14.89
C GLY A 358 -11.53 -12.54 -14.86
N ALA A 359 -11.10 -11.89 -15.93
CA ALA A 359 -9.68 -11.72 -16.23
C ALA A 359 -8.91 -10.83 -15.23
N GLN A 360 -7.64 -11.14 -15.03
CA GLN A 360 -6.69 -10.31 -14.29
C GLN A 360 -5.60 -9.80 -15.24
N SER A 361 -5.25 -8.52 -15.13
CA SER A 361 -4.21 -7.90 -15.96
C SER A 361 -3.28 -6.99 -15.13
N TYR A 362 -1.98 -7.25 -15.21
CA TYR A 362 -0.93 -6.50 -14.52
C TYR A 362 0.07 -5.97 -15.55
N THR A 363 0.14 -4.66 -15.76
CA THR A 363 0.97 -4.09 -16.85
C THR A 363 2.36 -3.62 -16.43
N GLY A 364 2.76 -3.88 -15.18
CA GLY A 364 4.05 -3.52 -14.60
C GLY A 364 4.87 -4.71 -14.13
N ASN A 365 6.06 -4.44 -13.58
CA ASN A 365 6.84 -5.46 -12.91
C ASN A 365 6.12 -5.93 -11.64
N LEU A 366 5.89 -7.23 -11.51
CA LEU A 366 5.20 -7.85 -10.40
C LEU A 366 6.19 -8.42 -9.39
N GLN A 367 6.18 -7.84 -8.19
CA GLN A 367 6.94 -8.27 -7.03
C GLN A 367 6.05 -9.05 -6.07
N VAL A 368 6.41 -10.30 -5.80
CA VAL A 368 5.67 -11.19 -4.90
C VAL A 368 6.30 -11.07 -3.50
N GLY A 369 5.54 -10.68 -2.49
CA GLY A 369 6.05 -10.41 -1.14
C GLY A 369 5.92 -11.56 -0.13
N SER A 370 5.07 -12.54 -0.45
CA SER A 370 4.68 -13.69 0.37
C SER A 370 4.17 -14.78 -0.56
N ASP A 371 3.84 -15.97 -0.04
CA ASP A 371 3.12 -16.94 -0.85
C ASP A 371 1.77 -16.37 -1.28
N VAL A 372 1.55 -16.32 -2.60
CA VAL A 372 0.38 -15.67 -3.22
C VAL A 372 -0.24 -16.58 -4.25
N SER A 373 -1.58 -16.60 -4.28
CA SER A 373 -2.39 -17.21 -5.31
C SER A 373 -3.18 -16.15 -6.09
N LEU A 374 -2.98 -16.11 -7.41
CA LEU A 374 -3.81 -15.35 -8.35
C LEU A 374 -4.81 -16.32 -8.98
N THR A 375 -6.09 -16.20 -8.65
CA THR A 375 -7.14 -17.13 -9.08
C THR A 375 -8.21 -16.42 -9.91
N SER A 376 -8.57 -17.00 -11.06
CA SER A 376 -9.66 -16.52 -11.91
C SER A 376 -10.61 -17.67 -12.28
N ASP A 377 -11.90 -17.52 -11.97
CA ASP A 377 -12.95 -18.51 -12.26
C ASP A 377 -13.44 -18.42 -13.73
N GLY A 378 -12.51 -18.45 -14.70
CA GLY A 378 -12.82 -18.51 -16.14
C GLY A 378 -12.19 -17.40 -17.00
N GLY A 379 -11.47 -16.44 -16.38
CA GLY A 379 -10.71 -15.41 -17.08
C GLY A 379 -9.22 -15.74 -17.20
N GLY A 380 -8.56 -15.15 -18.20
CA GLY A 380 -7.10 -15.23 -18.32
C GLY A 380 -6.38 -14.35 -17.28
N ILE A 381 -5.14 -14.70 -16.97
CA ILE A 381 -4.26 -13.91 -16.08
C ILE A 381 -3.04 -13.48 -16.88
N SER A 382 -2.89 -12.17 -17.09
CA SER A 382 -1.79 -11.60 -17.87
C SER A 382 -0.91 -10.69 -17.01
N ILE A 383 0.39 -10.95 -17.03
CA ILE A 383 1.43 -10.13 -16.39
C ILE A 383 2.37 -9.66 -17.51
N LEU A 384 2.31 -8.37 -17.84
CA LEU A 384 3.04 -7.81 -18.99
C LEU A 384 4.45 -7.34 -18.62
N GLY A 385 4.83 -7.41 -17.34
CA GLY A 385 6.19 -7.11 -16.85
C GLY A 385 6.95 -8.36 -16.37
N ALA A 386 8.10 -8.12 -15.74
CA ALA A 386 8.87 -9.17 -15.06
C ALA A 386 8.18 -9.61 -13.76
N VAL A 387 8.39 -10.86 -13.35
CA VAL A 387 7.94 -11.41 -12.08
C VAL A 387 9.16 -11.68 -11.19
N SER A 388 9.14 -11.20 -9.96
CA SER A 388 10.21 -11.47 -9.01
C SER A 388 9.66 -11.71 -7.61
N GLY A 389 10.10 -12.74 -6.92
CA GLY A 389 9.89 -12.82 -5.48
C GLY A 389 10.80 -11.87 -4.74
N LEU A 390 10.25 -11.17 -3.76
CA LEU A 390 11.01 -10.38 -2.81
C LEU A 390 11.65 -11.33 -1.81
N SER A 391 12.97 -11.28 -1.69
CA SER A 391 13.67 -12.00 -0.63
C SER A 391 13.18 -11.47 0.72
N ILE A 392 12.61 -12.33 1.56
CA ILE A 392 12.33 -11.98 2.94
C ILE A 392 13.70 -11.85 3.62
N GLN A 393 13.98 -10.66 4.15
CA GLN A 393 15.27 -10.39 4.78
C GLN A 393 15.50 -11.36 5.95
N PRO A 394 16.72 -11.90 6.14
CA PRO A 394 17.01 -12.74 7.30
C PRO A 394 16.76 -11.94 8.57
N THR A 395 15.85 -12.43 9.40
CA THR A 395 15.56 -11.88 10.72
C THR A 395 16.49 -12.57 11.72
N LEU A 396 17.39 -11.81 12.33
CA LEU A 396 18.24 -12.29 13.42
C LEU A 396 17.36 -12.53 14.67
N LEU A 397 17.30 -13.77 15.14
CA LEU A 397 16.49 -14.17 16.30
C LEU A 397 17.31 -14.26 17.58
N TYR A 398 18.49 -14.88 17.45
CA TYR A 398 19.39 -15.13 18.57
C TYR A 398 20.78 -14.60 18.24
N GLU A 399 21.36 -13.84 19.16
CA GLU A 399 22.77 -13.45 19.13
C GLU A 399 23.33 -13.58 20.55
N THR A 400 24.41 -14.36 20.72
CA THR A 400 25.07 -14.48 22.01
C THR A 400 25.79 -13.18 22.36
N LYS A 401 25.57 -12.65 23.57
CA LYS A 401 26.32 -11.50 24.11
C LYS A 401 27.72 -11.88 24.56
N SER A 402 27.87 -13.09 25.08
CA SER A 402 29.12 -13.56 25.67
C SER A 402 29.30 -15.05 25.43
N PRO A 403 30.55 -15.53 25.40
CA PRO A 403 30.92 -16.91 25.09
C PRO A 403 30.60 -17.92 26.20
N SER A 404 30.00 -17.49 27.31
CA SER A 404 29.82 -18.30 28.50
C SER A 404 28.36 -18.32 28.91
N ARG A 405 27.90 -19.50 29.37
CA ARG A 405 26.64 -19.59 30.09
C ARG A 405 26.72 -18.79 31.38
N LEU A 406 25.59 -18.20 31.74
CA LEU A 406 25.39 -17.60 33.05
C LEU A 406 25.50 -18.68 34.14
N ALA A 407 25.76 -18.25 35.38
CA ALA A 407 25.90 -19.15 36.53
C ALA A 407 24.65 -20.04 36.76
N ASN A 408 23.49 -19.60 36.28
CA ASN A 408 22.24 -20.36 36.34
C ASN A 408 22.10 -21.41 35.22
N GLY A 409 23.03 -21.50 34.26
CA GLY A 409 22.99 -22.46 33.15
C GLY A 409 22.31 -21.97 31.86
N THR A 410 21.88 -20.70 31.80
CA THR A 410 21.24 -20.13 30.60
C THR A 410 22.24 -19.42 29.67
N ILE A 411 21.89 -19.27 28.40
CA ILE A 411 22.64 -18.44 27.44
C ILE A 411 22.39 -16.95 27.70
N ALA A 412 23.46 -16.16 27.65
CA ALA A 412 23.38 -14.70 27.65
C ALA A 412 23.29 -14.17 26.21
N TYR A 413 22.20 -13.48 25.88
CA TYR A 413 21.97 -12.89 24.57
C TYR A 413 22.23 -11.39 24.53
N SER A 414 22.56 -10.86 23.34
CA SER A 414 22.70 -9.42 23.09
C SER A 414 21.34 -8.72 23.26
N PRO A 415 21.30 -7.44 23.68
CA PRO A 415 20.03 -6.71 23.81
C PRO A 415 19.18 -6.78 22.53
N GLY A 416 17.90 -7.15 22.66
CA GLY A 416 16.94 -7.29 21.56
C GLY A 416 16.91 -8.67 20.90
N TYR A 417 17.74 -9.60 21.33
CA TYR A 417 17.79 -10.98 20.84
C TYR A 417 17.74 -11.96 22.01
N GLY A 418 17.24 -13.17 21.78
CA GLY A 418 17.18 -14.18 22.84
C GLY A 418 15.78 -14.68 23.14
N LEU A 419 15.44 -14.78 24.42
CA LEU A 419 14.24 -15.44 24.92
C LEU A 419 13.37 -14.51 25.78
N VAL A 420 13.76 -13.24 25.94
CA VAL A 420 13.03 -12.29 26.78
C VAL A 420 11.86 -11.70 25.98
N ALA A 421 10.77 -11.36 26.66
CA ALA A 421 9.65 -10.67 26.04
C ALA A 421 10.11 -9.35 25.40
N GLY A 422 9.72 -9.12 24.15
CA GLY A 422 10.17 -8.02 23.30
C GLY A 422 11.41 -8.32 22.45
N ASP A 423 12.09 -9.47 22.64
CA ASP A 423 13.20 -9.87 21.79
C ASP A 423 12.72 -10.36 20.41
N ALA A 424 13.60 -10.27 19.42
CA ALA A 424 13.32 -10.64 18.03
C ALA A 424 12.71 -12.05 17.87
N ALA A 425 13.13 -13.01 18.68
CA ALA A 425 12.61 -14.38 18.65
C ALA A 425 11.13 -14.46 19.07
N GLU A 426 10.72 -13.69 20.10
CA GLU A 426 9.32 -13.68 20.55
C GLU A 426 8.44 -12.92 19.55
N LEU A 427 8.97 -11.83 18.98
CA LEU A 427 8.26 -10.96 18.03
C LEU A 427 8.12 -11.57 16.63
N PHE A 428 8.97 -12.53 16.26
CA PHE A 428 8.91 -13.13 14.93
C PHE A 428 7.61 -13.91 14.71
N LYS A 429 6.78 -13.43 13.77
CA LYS A 429 5.54 -14.06 13.31
C LYS A 429 5.63 -14.28 11.80
N GLY A 430 6.29 -15.36 11.39
CA GLY A 430 6.46 -15.69 9.97
C GLY A 430 6.85 -17.15 9.74
N PRO A 431 6.78 -17.64 8.49
CA PRO A 431 7.30 -18.96 8.16
C PRO A 431 8.83 -18.99 8.33
N ILE A 432 9.35 -20.13 8.79
CA ILE A 432 10.79 -20.42 8.81
C ILE A 432 11.03 -21.40 7.68
N GLU A 433 11.56 -20.92 6.56
CA GLU A 433 11.89 -21.79 5.42
C GLU A 433 13.38 -21.99 5.30
N ARG A 434 14.18 -21.02 5.75
CA ARG A 434 15.62 -21.13 5.82
C ARG A 434 16.14 -20.70 7.16
N ILE A 435 17.10 -21.47 7.66
CA ILE A 435 17.79 -21.25 8.91
C ILE A 435 19.25 -20.96 8.57
N THR A 436 19.80 -19.91 9.16
CA THR A 436 21.20 -19.54 9.00
C THR A 436 21.86 -19.47 10.36
N TYR A 437 22.89 -20.29 10.54
CA TYR A 437 23.80 -20.21 11.67
C TYR A 437 25.09 -19.52 11.22
N ARG A 438 25.51 -18.51 11.97
CA ARG A 438 26.73 -17.74 11.71
C ARG A 438 27.53 -17.62 12.99
N MET A 439 28.78 -18.05 12.95
CA MET A 439 29.72 -17.87 14.06
C MET A 439 30.81 -16.90 13.62
N GLU A 440 31.09 -15.90 14.46
CA GLU A 440 32.14 -14.91 14.23
C GLU A 440 33.13 -14.93 15.40
N LEU A 441 34.43 -14.88 15.11
CA LEU A 441 35.52 -14.74 16.05
C LEU A 441 36.41 -13.58 15.64
N THR A 442 36.51 -12.56 16.48
CA THR A 442 37.40 -11.42 16.25
C THR A 442 38.72 -11.62 16.98
N ARG A 443 39.84 -11.59 16.26
CA ARG A 443 41.20 -11.69 16.80
C ARG A 443 42.06 -10.56 16.24
N ALA A 444 42.74 -9.82 17.13
CA ALA A 444 43.66 -8.75 16.73
C ALA A 444 43.06 -7.77 15.69
N GLY A 445 41.76 -7.45 15.83
CA GLY A 445 41.02 -6.56 14.93
C GLY A 445 40.49 -7.21 13.63
N THR A 446 40.76 -8.50 13.39
CA THR A 446 40.25 -9.24 12.23
C THR A 446 39.12 -10.17 12.64
N THR A 447 37.95 -10.05 12.00
CA THR A 447 36.81 -10.94 12.21
C THR A 447 36.85 -12.11 11.25
N ASN A 448 37.00 -13.32 11.79
CA ASN A 448 36.86 -14.58 11.10
C ASN A 448 35.43 -15.10 11.26
N PHE A 449 34.85 -15.70 10.23
CA PHE A 449 33.49 -16.24 10.31
C PHE A 449 33.31 -17.51 9.48
N ALA A 450 32.34 -18.30 9.89
CA ALA A 450 31.70 -19.30 9.05
C ALA A 450 30.19 -19.15 9.17
N GLU A 451 29.51 -19.34 8.06
CA GLU A 451 28.07 -19.23 7.93
C GLU A 451 27.54 -20.44 7.18
N ALA A 452 26.55 -21.08 7.76
CA ALA A 452 25.86 -22.23 7.22
C ALA A 452 24.37 -21.89 7.13
N SER A 453 23.85 -21.87 5.90
CA SER A 453 22.43 -21.66 5.65
C SER A 453 21.85 -22.92 5.03
N PHE A 454 20.70 -23.41 5.50
CA PHE A 454 20.05 -24.61 4.97
C PHE A 454 18.51 -24.52 5.09
N ASP A 455 17.80 -25.44 4.45
CA ASP A 455 16.35 -25.48 4.50
C ASP A 455 15.86 -25.84 5.91
N ALA A 456 14.82 -25.16 6.35
CA ALA A 456 14.16 -25.49 7.60
C ALA A 456 13.56 -26.90 7.53
N TRP A 457 13.76 -27.67 8.58
CA TRP A 457 13.13 -28.99 8.69
C TRP A 457 11.62 -28.85 8.95
N SER A 458 10.88 -29.89 8.62
CA SER A 458 9.44 -29.96 8.90
C SER A 458 9.16 -29.75 10.39
N GLY A 459 8.31 -28.76 10.71
CA GLY A 459 7.97 -28.39 12.08
C GLY A 459 9.00 -27.53 12.81
N ALA A 460 9.97 -26.92 12.11
CA ALA A 460 10.86 -25.93 12.71
C ALA A 460 10.06 -24.76 13.32
N THR A 461 10.31 -24.48 14.59
CA THR A 461 9.75 -23.34 15.33
C THR A 461 10.87 -22.46 15.83
N VAL A 462 10.61 -21.18 16.10
CA VAL A 462 11.61 -20.28 16.72
C VAL A 462 12.22 -20.91 17.97
N ALA A 463 11.37 -21.48 18.84
CA ALA A 463 11.83 -22.19 20.04
C ALA A 463 12.79 -23.34 19.70
N SER A 464 12.54 -24.11 18.65
CA SER A 464 13.42 -25.23 18.25
C SER A 464 14.80 -24.78 17.74
N LEU A 465 14.99 -23.50 17.44
CA LEU A 465 16.25 -22.95 16.94
C LEU A 465 17.12 -22.30 18.01
N ARG A 466 16.59 -22.08 19.22
CA ARG A 466 17.34 -21.44 20.30
C ARG A 466 18.63 -22.23 20.59
N ILE A 467 19.62 -21.55 21.15
CA ILE A 467 20.79 -22.23 21.67
C ILE A 467 20.33 -23.02 22.92
N PRO A 468 20.59 -24.34 23.03
CA PRO A 468 20.12 -25.16 24.15
C PRO A 468 20.50 -24.56 25.50
N ASP A 469 19.72 -24.81 26.56
CA ASP A 469 20.07 -24.43 27.93
C ASP A 469 20.44 -25.65 28.79
N ASP A 470 21.32 -25.47 29.78
CA ASP A 470 21.61 -26.51 30.78
C ASP A 470 20.65 -26.40 32.00
N ALA A 471 20.01 -25.24 32.15
CA ALA A 471 19.09 -24.90 33.23
C ALA A 471 17.66 -25.39 32.96
N GLY A 472 17.34 -26.63 33.34
CA GLY A 472 15.95 -27.12 33.33
C GLY A 472 15.35 -27.43 31.94
N ASP A 473 16.12 -27.27 30.86
CA ASP A 473 15.67 -27.48 29.49
C ASP A 473 16.70 -28.22 28.63
N ARG A 474 17.12 -29.39 29.14
CA ARG A 474 18.01 -30.32 28.42
C ARG A 474 17.28 -31.15 27.34
N ASN A 475 16.08 -30.72 26.95
CA ASN A 475 15.23 -31.45 26.00
C ASN A 475 15.41 -30.95 24.56
N LEU A 476 16.11 -29.82 24.36
CA LEU A 476 16.44 -29.36 23.02
C LEU A 476 17.60 -30.16 22.45
N VAL A 477 17.27 -31.09 21.56
CA VAL A 477 18.22 -31.87 20.77
C VAL A 477 17.93 -31.64 19.30
N GLN A 478 18.91 -31.16 18.55
CA GLN A 478 18.91 -31.20 17.10
C GLN A 478 20.02 -32.11 16.63
N GLN A 479 19.66 -33.36 16.36
CA GLN A 479 20.51 -34.35 15.73
C GLN A 479 19.84 -34.78 14.42
N ARG A 480 20.21 -34.13 13.30
CA ARG A 480 19.46 -34.29 12.04
C ARG A 480 20.29 -33.92 10.82
N ILE A 481 19.89 -34.48 9.68
CA ILE A 481 20.39 -34.10 8.35
C ILE A 481 19.64 -32.84 7.90
N VAL A 482 20.37 -31.93 7.26
CA VAL A 482 19.85 -30.72 6.63
C VAL A 482 20.19 -30.69 5.15
N ASN A 483 19.28 -30.14 4.36
CA ASN A 483 19.35 -30.12 2.89
C ASN A 483 19.57 -28.71 2.36
N ASN A 484 20.03 -28.62 1.12
CA ASN A 484 20.33 -27.36 0.43
C ASN A 484 21.22 -26.44 1.28
N LEU A 485 22.27 -27.04 1.85
CA LEU A 485 23.26 -26.34 2.64
C LEU A 485 24.11 -25.46 1.73
N SER A 486 24.25 -24.20 2.12
CA SER A 486 25.14 -23.22 1.54
C SER A 486 26.09 -22.72 2.61
N VAL A 487 27.39 -22.75 2.30
CA VAL A 487 28.46 -22.40 3.23
C VAL A 487 29.24 -21.21 2.69
N THR A 488 29.38 -20.17 3.51
CA THR A 488 30.30 -19.05 3.26
C THR A 488 31.23 -18.86 4.45
N SER A 489 32.48 -18.48 4.19
CA SER A 489 33.47 -18.29 5.23
C SER A 489 34.67 -17.51 4.69
N ASN A 490 35.33 -16.73 5.55
CA ASN A 490 36.65 -16.19 5.28
C ASN A 490 37.79 -16.99 5.94
N VAL A 491 37.49 -18.09 6.65
CA VAL A 491 38.46 -19.00 7.25
C VAL A 491 38.94 -19.99 6.19
N THR A 492 39.72 -19.47 5.23
CA THR A 492 40.32 -20.25 4.13
C THR A 492 41.82 -19.94 4.04
N GLY A 493 42.60 -20.85 3.45
CA GLY A 493 44.04 -20.65 3.23
C GLY A 493 44.80 -20.25 4.50
N SER A 494 45.53 -19.12 4.44
CA SER A 494 46.35 -18.64 5.56
C SER A 494 45.55 -18.31 6.83
N ALA A 495 44.28 -17.90 6.70
CA ALA A 495 43.41 -17.63 7.86
C ALA A 495 43.07 -18.92 8.62
N ALA A 496 42.93 -20.05 7.91
CA ALA A 496 42.71 -21.35 8.52
C ALA A 496 43.94 -21.85 9.29
N THR A 497 45.14 -21.63 8.75
CA THR A 497 46.40 -22.03 9.39
C THR A 497 46.60 -21.30 10.72
N ALA A 498 46.27 -20.00 10.78
CA ALA A 498 46.32 -19.20 12.00
C ALA A 498 45.32 -19.64 13.09
N LEU A 499 44.36 -20.50 12.74
CA LEU A 499 43.35 -21.05 13.63
C LEU A 499 43.55 -22.55 13.87
N VAL A 500 44.67 -23.16 13.43
CA VAL A 500 44.91 -24.61 13.57
C VAL A 500 43.78 -25.45 12.94
N SER A 501 43.25 -24.94 11.83
CA SER A 501 42.07 -25.46 11.11
C SER A 501 42.46 -25.92 9.70
N SER A 502 41.73 -26.93 9.18
CA SER A 502 41.76 -27.28 7.76
C SER A 502 41.21 -26.19 6.82
N GLY A 503 40.52 -25.19 7.37
CA GLY A 503 39.72 -24.22 6.65
C GLY A 503 38.31 -24.69 6.37
N VAL A 504 37.41 -23.77 6.03
CA VAL A 504 36.00 -24.05 5.73
C VAL A 504 35.78 -24.06 4.22
N THR A 505 35.26 -25.17 3.72
CA THR A 505 34.94 -25.34 2.29
C THR A 505 33.63 -24.62 1.97
N THR A 506 33.70 -23.61 1.11
CA THR A 506 32.53 -22.80 0.71
C THR A 506 31.77 -23.42 -0.47
N GLY A 507 30.56 -22.93 -0.73
CA GLY A 507 29.72 -23.36 -1.85
C GLY A 507 28.30 -23.77 -1.43
N SER A 508 27.43 -23.98 -2.41
CA SER A 508 26.00 -24.28 -2.24
C SER A 508 25.64 -25.72 -2.64
N ALA A 509 24.37 -26.10 -2.41
CA ALA A 509 23.80 -27.41 -2.75
C ALA A 509 24.51 -28.61 -2.08
N LYS A 510 24.98 -28.41 -0.84
CA LYS A 510 25.62 -29.45 -0.03
C LYS A 510 24.57 -30.16 0.86
N THR A 511 24.90 -31.35 1.34
CA THR A 511 24.21 -32.01 2.46
C THR A 511 24.95 -31.72 3.77
N GLY A 512 24.21 -31.43 4.84
CA GLY A 512 24.79 -31.18 6.17
C GLY A 512 24.17 -32.02 7.29
N SER A 513 24.78 -31.94 8.47
CA SER A 513 24.19 -32.43 9.72
C SER A 513 24.33 -31.40 10.84
N LEU A 514 23.39 -31.47 11.78
CA LEU A 514 23.39 -30.72 13.03
C LEU A 514 23.60 -31.66 14.19
N GLU A 515 24.41 -31.23 15.15
CA GLU A 515 24.66 -31.90 16.42
C GLU A 515 24.59 -30.88 17.55
N ILE A 516 23.36 -30.64 18.05
CA ILE A 516 23.06 -29.55 18.97
C ILE A 516 22.33 -30.07 20.21
N TRP A 517 22.94 -29.98 21.40
CA TRP A 517 22.36 -30.35 22.70
C TRP A 517 23.21 -29.80 23.86
N SER A 518 22.68 -29.78 25.09
CA SER A 518 23.36 -29.15 26.26
C SER A 518 24.13 -30.09 27.20
N TYR A 519 24.09 -31.40 26.99
CA TYR A 519 24.66 -32.41 27.89
C TYR A 519 25.78 -33.25 27.26
N ASN A 520 26.32 -34.25 27.98
CA ASN A 520 27.45 -35.06 27.50
C ASN A 520 27.18 -35.76 26.15
N TYR A 521 28.24 -36.10 25.45
CA TYR A 521 28.28 -36.78 24.15
C TYR A 521 29.07 -38.09 24.27
N ASP A 522 28.78 -39.07 23.41
CA ASP A 522 29.41 -40.40 23.33
C ASP A 522 29.95 -40.58 21.90
N PRO A 523 31.20 -41.07 21.69
CA PRO A 523 31.81 -41.19 20.36
C PRO A 523 31.16 -42.29 19.50
N LYS A 524 30.09 -42.92 19.97
CA LYS A 524 29.31 -43.87 19.18
C LYS A 524 28.62 -43.16 18.02
N THR A 525 28.60 -43.85 16.88
CA THR A 525 27.86 -43.43 15.70
C THR A 525 26.37 -43.31 15.97
N SER A 526 25.75 -42.21 15.55
CA SER A 526 24.33 -41.88 15.77
C SER A 526 23.35 -42.76 15.00
N SER A 527 23.86 -43.52 14.03
CA SER A 527 23.09 -44.24 13.00
C SER A 527 22.25 -43.35 12.07
N LEU A 528 22.23 -42.02 12.28
CA LEU A 528 21.50 -41.05 11.48
C LEU A 528 21.98 -41.07 10.02
N LEU A 529 23.30 -41.04 9.83
CA LEU A 529 23.91 -41.01 8.50
C LEU A 529 23.67 -42.34 7.77
N SER A 530 23.92 -43.47 8.42
CA SER A 530 23.67 -44.79 7.83
C SER A 530 22.20 -45.00 7.47
N SER A 531 21.26 -44.50 8.28
CA SER A 531 19.82 -44.61 8.02
C SER A 531 19.37 -43.75 6.83
N ALA A 532 20.14 -42.70 6.48
CA ALA A 532 19.92 -41.87 5.31
C ALA A 532 20.74 -42.31 4.08
N GLY A 533 21.42 -43.47 4.15
CA GLY A 533 22.27 -43.96 3.07
C GLY A 533 23.57 -43.18 2.89
N LEU A 534 23.97 -42.39 3.89
CA LEU A 534 25.22 -41.64 3.92
C LEU A 534 26.31 -42.43 4.67
N GLN A 535 27.58 -42.18 4.33
CA GLN A 535 28.70 -42.85 4.98
C GLN A 535 28.83 -42.43 6.44
N SER A 536 28.79 -43.39 7.37
CA SER A 536 28.97 -43.17 8.81
C SER A 536 30.31 -42.52 9.18
N GLY A 537 30.31 -41.89 10.35
CA GLY A 537 31.51 -41.44 11.07
C GLY A 537 32.21 -42.58 11.83
N SER A 538 33.03 -42.22 12.80
CA SER A 538 33.87 -43.13 13.60
C SER A 538 33.25 -43.43 14.95
N GLY A 539 33.01 -44.70 15.28
CA GLY A 539 32.51 -45.13 16.60
C GLY A 539 33.53 -45.03 17.76
N GLY A 540 34.70 -44.41 17.52
CA GLY A 540 35.79 -44.30 18.50
C GLY A 540 36.53 -42.97 18.42
N THR A 541 36.03 -42.00 17.65
CA THR A 541 36.60 -40.66 17.53
C THR A 541 35.45 -39.69 17.39
N TYR A 542 35.46 -38.64 18.20
CA TYR A 542 34.43 -37.61 18.11
C TYR A 542 34.47 -36.90 16.74
N ASP A 543 33.38 -37.00 15.99
CA ASP A 543 33.24 -36.50 14.63
C ASP A 543 31.76 -36.18 14.28
N PHE A 544 31.46 -36.01 12.98
CA PHE A 544 30.17 -35.54 12.47
C PHE A 544 29.00 -36.54 12.54
N ASP A 545 29.19 -37.68 13.22
CA ASP A 545 28.19 -38.74 13.43
C ASP A 545 28.09 -39.14 14.92
N ASP A 546 28.40 -38.26 15.85
CA ASP A 546 28.41 -38.56 17.29
C ASP A 546 26.99 -38.63 17.89
N THR A 547 26.84 -39.34 19.01
CA THR A 547 25.54 -39.51 19.70
C THR A 547 25.46 -38.71 21.01
N PRO A 548 24.30 -38.07 21.31
CA PRO A 548 24.05 -37.54 22.65
C PRO A 548 24.22 -38.64 23.71
N GLY A 549 25.06 -38.37 24.71
CA GLY A 549 25.29 -39.25 25.85
C GLY A 549 24.17 -39.16 26.89
N PRO A 550 24.38 -39.64 28.12
CA PRO A 550 23.40 -39.50 29.19
C PRO A 550 23.02 -38.03 29.43
N ASN A 551 21.72 -37.78 29.64
CA ASN A 551 21.17 -36.44 29.90
C ASN A 551 21.51 -35.92 31.31
N ILE A 552 22.80 -35.68 31.54
CA ILE A 552 23.38 -35.14 32.76
C ILE A 552 24.21 -33.90 32.41
N ASN A 553 24.35 -32.97 33.36
CA ASN A 553 25.21 -31.79 33.18
C ASN A 553 26.58 -32.23 32.66
N GLY A 554 27.02 -31.59 31.59
CA GLY A 554 28.05 -32.14 30.76
C GLY A 554 28.63 -31.14 29.78
N HIS A 555 29.31 -31.70 28.78
CA HIS A 555 30.10 -30.94 27.82
C HIS A 555 29.24 -30.22 26.78
N GLY A 556 28.13 -30.78 26.31
CA GLY A 556 27.26 -30.18 25.29
C GLY A 556 27.91 -29.98 23.93
N SER A 557 27.06 -29.78 22.92
CA SER A 557 27.44 -29.63 21.52
C SER A 557 26.59 -28.56 20.85
N PHE A 558 27.21 -27.73 20.04
CA PHE A 558 26.58 -26.95 18.98
C PHE A 558 27.49 -27.03 17.76
N GLN A 559 27.24 -28.02 16.92
CA GLN A 559 28.08 -28.29 15.76
C GLN A 559 27.24 -28.34 14.48
N VAL A 560 27.84 -27.82 13.41
CA VAL A 560 27.27 -27.83 12.07
C VAL A 560 28.29 -28.43 11.13
N HIS A 561 27.90 -29.49 10.44
CA HIS A 561 28.79 -30.23 9.56
C HIS A 561 28.33 -30.17 8.11
N ASN A 562 29.29 -30.20 7.21
CA ASN A 562 29.16 -30.40 5.80
C ASN A 562 29.51 -31.86 5.49
N LEU A 563 28.50 -32.69 5.27
CA LEU A 563 28.67 -34.11 5.00
C LEU A 563 29.21 -34.39 3.60
N THR A 564 28.99 -33.47 2.66
CA THR A 564 29.50 -33.58 1.28
C THR A 564 31.03 -33.61 1.26
N ASP A 565 31.65 -32.74 2.06
CA ASP A 565 33.11 -32.61 2.15
C ASP A 565 33.69 -33.23 3.44
N ARG A 566 32.86 -33.95 4.22
CA ARG A 566 33.23 -34.60 5.50
C ARG A 566 33.94 -33.65 6.47
N GLN A 567 33.31 -32.51 6.72
CA GLN A 567 33.95 -31.39 7.40
C GLN A 567 33.03 -30.69 8.39
N THR A 568 33.56 -30.38 9.57
CA THR A 568 32.95 -29.43 10.51
C THR A 568 33.03 -28.02 9.95
N ILE A 569 31.89 -27.32 9.84
CA ILE A 569 31.84 -25.92 9.41
C ILE A 569 32.16 -25.01 10.58
N MET A 570 31.42 -25.21 11.67
CA MET A 570 31.58 -24.51 12.93
C MET A 570 31.23 -25.43 14.10
N ALA A 571 31.93 -25.24 15.21
CA ALA A 571 31.70 -25.95 16.44
C ALA A 571 31.73 -24.98 17.62
N TRP A 572 30.83 -25.19 18.57
CA TRP A 572 30.91 -24.69 19.93
C TRP A 572 30.57 -25.84 20.87
N ASN A 573 31.57 -26.34 21.58
CA ASN A 573 31.45 -27.37 22.59
C ASN A 573 31.73 -26.74 23.98
N MET A 574 31.55 -27.50 25.06
CA MET A 574 31.67 -27.02 26.44
C MET A 574 30.60 -25.98 26.83
N HIS A 575 29.35 -26.44 26.86
CA HIS A 575 28.15 -25.74 27.29
C HIS A 575 27.88 -25.87 28.80
N ARG A 576 28.85 -26.11 29.68
CA ARG A 576 28.59 -26.07 31.14
C ARG A 576 28.69 -24.65 31.69
N ALA A 577 27.93 -24.33 32.74
CA ALA A 577 28.07 -23.06 33.47
C ALA A 577 29.50 -22.86 33.97
N GLY A 578 30.11 -21.71 33.65
CA GLY A 578 31.52 -21.41 33.99
C GLY A 578 32.57 -22.23 33.24
N GLY A 579 32.16 -23.07 32.28
CA GLY A 579 33.06 -23.84 31.41
C GLY A 579 33.70 -22.98 30.32
N PRO A 580 34.93 -23.30 29.88
CA PRO A 580 35.60 -22.53 28.86
C PRO A 580 35.13 -23.00 27.47
N ALA A 581 34.36 -22.20 26.75
CA ALA A 581 33.83 -22.54 25.42
C ALA A 581 34.92 -23.08 24.48
N GLU A 582 34.61 -24.19 23.81
CA GLU A 582 35.48 -24.87 22.86
C GLU A 582 34.97 -24.60 21.45
N ILE A 583 35.54 -23.61 20.76
CA ILE A 583 35.04 -23.19 19.45
C ILE A 583 36.00 -23.55 18.33
N GLY A 584 35.47 -23.69 17.12
CA GLY A 584 36.28 -23.99 15.95
C GLY A 584 35.58 -23.72 14.63
N PHE A 585 36.39 -23.58 13.58
CA PHE A 585 35.97 -23.49 12.18
C PHE A 585 36.73 -24.55 11.39
N GLY A 586 36.11 -25.20 10.40
CA GLY A 586 36.77 -26.29 9.65
C GLY A 586 37.08 -27.50 10.53
N ASN A 587 37.77 -28.50 9.99
CA ASN A 587 38.24 -29.63 10.82
C ASN A 587 39.46 -29.20 11.65
N GLY A 588 39.48 -29.60 12.92
CA GLY A 588 40.67 -29.48 13.77
C GLY A 588 41.83 -30.33 13.22
N LEU A 589 43.06 -29.79 13.23
CA LEU A 589 44.22 -30.47 12.64
C LEU A 589 44.87 -31.53 13.54
N SER A 590 44.49 -31.64 14.81
CA SER A 590 45.08 -32.60 15.76
C SER A 590 44.14 -33.04 16.88
N GLY A 591 43.71 -34.30 16.91
CA GLY A 591 42.72 -34.78 17.88
C GLY A 591 41.41 -35.14 17.18
N SER A 592 40.28 -34.59 17.67
CA SER A 592 38.96 -34.77 17.09
C SER A 592 38.61 -33.66 16.08
N PRO A 593 38.20 -33.98 14.83
CA PRO A 593 37.93 -32.99 13.78
C PRO A 593 36.84 -31.98 14.13
N ASP A 594 35.91 -32.35 15.02
CA ASP A 594 34.75 -31.58 15.48
C ASP A 594 35.04 -30.56 16.60
N TRP A 595 36.32 -30.38 16.96
CA TRP A 595 36.79 -29.50 18.04
C TRP A 595 36.38 -29.93 19.43
N THR A 596 36.12 -31.22 19.64
CA THR A 596 35.95 -31.75 20.97
C THR A 596 37.28 -31.86 21.75
N ASN A 597 37.25 -31.57 23.06
CA ASN A 597 38.37 -31.73 24.00
C ASN A 597 39.61 -30.89 23.64
N THR A 598 39.38 -29.58 23.47
CA THR A 598 40.33 -28.62 22.88
C THR A 598 41.60 -28.36 23.70
N SER A 599 41.73 -28.94 24.89
CA SER A 599 42.95 -28.87 25.72
C SER A 599 44.23 -29.27 24.99
N LYS A 600 44.12 -29.97 23.85
CA LYS A 600 45.23 -30.41 22.99
C LYS A 600 45.63 -29.42 21.87
N TYR A 601 44.87 -28.34 21.63
CA TYR A 601 45.00 -27.49 20.43
C TYR A 601 45.77 -26.17 20.65
N GLY A 602 46.44 -26.01 21.80
CA GLY A 602 47.37 -24.91 22.04
C GLY A 602 46.71 -23.53 22.10
N ASN A 603 46.19 -23.17 23.28
CA ASN A 603 46.11 -21.84 23.90
C ASN A 603 45.66 -20.56 23.14
N GLU A 604 45.56 -20.44 21.81
CA GLU A 604 45.28 -19.16 21.13
C GLU A 604 43.80 -18.89 20.83
N ILE A 605 43.04 -19.87 20.30
CA ILE A 605 41.57 -19.80 20.24
C ILE A 605 41.01 -19.74 21.67
N ASN A 606 41.70 -20.43 22.59
CA ASN A 606 41.35 -20.41 24.00
C ASN A 606 41.64 -19.09 24.72
N ALA A 607 42.57 -18.25 24.21
CA ALA A 607 42.89 -16.94 24.77
C ALA A 607 41.93 -15.83 24.31
N ASN A 608 41.26 -15.99 23.17
CA ASN A 608 40.33 -14.99 22.60
C ASN A 608 38.86 -15.36 22.79
N LYS A 609 38.57 -16.23 23.79
CA LYS A 609 37.21 -16.70 24.08
C LYS A 609 36.20 -15.58 24.28
N ALA A 610 36.60 -14.39 24.71
CA ALA A 610 35.71 -13.25 24.93
C ALA A 610 35.24 -12.52 23.65
N GLN A 611 35.78 -12.85 22.47
CA GLN A 611 35.59 -12.06 21.25
C GLN A 611 34.87 -12.80 20.12
N TRP A 612 34.00 -13.76 20.48
CA TRP A 612 33.17 -14.47 19.50
C TRP A 612 31.68 -14.38 19.82
N LYS A 613 30.86 -14.59 18.79
CA LYS A 613 29.41 -14.68 18.90
C LYS A 613 28.84 -15.73 17.94
N LEU A 614 27.74 -16.34 18.35
CA LEU A 614 26.87 -17.15 17.50
C LEU A 614 25.57 -16.40 17.24
N GLN A 615 25.22 -16.35 15.97
CA GLN A 615 24.02 -15.71 15.45
C GLN A 615 23.15 -16.75 14.76
N ILE A 616 21.85 -16.70 15.03
CA ILE A 616 20.85 -17.55 14.41
C ILE A 616 19.81 -16.64 13.79
N SER A 617 19.70 -16.68 12.48
CA SER A 617 18.70 -15.95 11.73
C SER A 617 17.80 -16.90 10.96
N VAL A 618 16.60 -16.45 10.68
CA VAL A 618 15.64 -17.14 9.82
C VAL A 618 15.24 -16.23 8.70
N SER A 619 14.97 -16.81 7.54
CA SER A 619 14.26 -16.12 6.48
C SER A 619 13.06 -16.98 6.09
N GLY A 620 11.94 -16.34 5.77
CA GLY A 620 11.04 -16.96 4.82
C GLY A 620 11.81 -17.01 3.50
N GLY A 621 11.74 -18.10 2.75
CA GLY A 621 12.50 -18.22 1.52
C GLY A 621 12.03 -17.20 0.49
N THR A 622 12.45 -17.40 -0.74
CA THR A 622 11.78 -16.77 -1.88
C THR A 622 10.30 -17.18 -1.89
N PRO A 623 9.33 -16.28 -2.12
CA PRO A 623 7.91 -16.64 -2.09
C PRO A 623 7.52 -17.55 -3.25
N SER A 624 6.39 -18.23 -3.12
CA SER A 624 5.74 -18.92 -4.24
C SER A 624 4.62 -18.08 -4.85
N LEU A 625 4.47 -18.20 -6.17
CA LEU A 625 3.36 -17.63 -6.92
C LEU A 625 2.55 -18.77 -7.56
N ASN A 626 1.30 -18.93 -7.17
CA ASN A 626 0.36 -19.85 -7.78
C ASN A 626 -0.61 -19.08 -8.68
N ILE A 627 -0.68 -19.41 -9.96
CA ILE A 627 -1.59 -18.78 -10.92
C ILE A 627 -2.61 -19.83 -11.36
N ASN A 628 -3.86 -19.66 -10.94
CA ASN A 628 -4.98 -20.54 -11.25
C ASN A 628 -5.97 -19.83 -12.19
N ALA A 629 -5.90 -20.10 -13.49
CA ALA A 629 -6.75 -19.43 -14.48
C ALA A 629 -7.91 -20.31 -15.00
N GLY A 630 -8.02 -21.56 -14.53
CA GLY A 630 -9.03 -22.50 -15.05
C GLY A 630 -8.92 -22.63 -16.57
N THR A 631 -10.00 -22.33 -17.30
CA THR A 631 -10.03 -22.32 -18.77
C THR A 631 -9.34 -21.12 -19.41
N GLY A 632 -8.95 -20.11 -18.63
CA GLY A 632 -8.27 -18.90 -19.08
C GLY A 632 -6.77 -19.10 -19.30
N ALA A 633 -6.21 -18.34 -20.25
CA ALA A 633 -4.77 -18.39 -20.55
C ALA A 633 -3.95 -17.62 -19.52
N VAL A 634 -2.73 -18.11 -19.24
CA VAL A 634 -1.75 -17.40 -18.43
C VAL A 634 -0.63 -16.88 -19.33
N ASN A 635 -0.35 -15.58 -19.27
CA ASN A 635 0.70 -14.96 -20.07
C ASN A 635 1.61 -14.11 -19.19
N ILE A 636 2.89 -14.47 -19.11
CA ILE A 636 3.94 -13.69 -18.44
C ILE A 636 4.90 -13.18 -19.51
N ALA A 637 4.92 -11.87 -19.76
CA ALA A 637 5.73 -11.30 -20.83
C ALA A 637 7.20 -11.05 -20.42
N GLY A 638 7.49 -10.91 -19.13
CA GLY A 638 8.84 -10.65 -18.62
C GLY A 638 9.58 -11.88 -18.08
N ALA A 639 10.80 -11.64 -17.60
CA ALA A 639 11.60 -12.66 -16.89
C ALA A 639 10.98 -13.02 -15.53
N THR A 640 11.20 -14.24 -15.07
CA THR A 640 10.79 -14.70 -13.73
C THR A 640 12.03 -14.97 -12.88
N SER A 641 12.08 -14.50 -11.64
CA SER A 641 13.22 -14.70 -10.76
C SER A 641 12.83 -14.79 -9.29
N ASN A 642 13.72 -15.32 -8.46
CA ASN A 642 13.62 -15.29 -6.99
C ASN A 642 12.26 -15.76 -6.44
N LEU A 643 11.63 -16.75 -7.09
CA LEU A 643 10.49 -17.46 -6.53
C LEU A 643 10.95 -18.83 -6.04
N ARG A 644 10.32 -19.37 -5.00
CA ARG A 644 10.52 -20.78 -4.62
C ARG A 644 9.83 -21.68 -5.63
N THR A 645 8.55 -21.42 -5.87
CA THR A 645 7.75 -22.10 -6.89
C THR A 645 6.95 -21.09 -7.71
N LEU A 646 6.92 -21.27 -9.02
CA LEU A 646 5.91 -20.69 -9.90
C LEU A 646 4.99 -21.82 -10.37
N THR A 647 3.74 -21.83 -9.91
CA THR A 647 2.73 -22.78 -10.37
C THR A 647 1.82 -22.11 -11.40
N ILE A 648 1.66 -22.74 -12.56
CA ILE A 648 0.72 -22.32 -13.61
C ILE A 648 -0.35 -23.40 -13.75
N ALA A 649 -1.54 -23.17 -13.23
CA ALA A 649 -2.71 -24.03 -13.40
C ALA A 649 -3.66 -23.41 -14.44
N SER A 650 -3.62 -23.95 -15.66
CA SER A 650 -4.43 -23.49 -16.78
C SER A 650 -4.74 -24.62 -17.77
N ASP A 651 -6.00 -24.70 -18.17
CA ASP A 651 -6.57 -25.57 -19.21
C ASP A 651 -6.71 -24.86 -20.55
N ALA A 652 -6.33 -23.58 -20.66
CA ALA A 652 -6.32 -22.89 -21.95
C ALA A 652 -5.36 -23.58 -22.92
N ALA A 653 -5.75 -23.67 -24.19
CA ALA A 653 -4.94 -24.32 -25.23
C ALA A 653 -3.48 -23.85 -25.23
N ASN A 654 -3.26 -22.55 -25.02
CA ASN A 654 -1.95 -21.93 -24.97
C ASN A 654 -1.82 -20.97 -23.77
N SER A 655 -0.78 -21.18 -22.98
CA SER A 655 -0.22 -20.24 -21.99
C SER A 655 1.25 -20.00 -22.30
N SER A 656 1.81 -18.87 -21.85
CA SER A 656 3.18 -18.49 -22.20
C SER A 656 3.96 -17.79 -21.08
N ILE A 657 5.27 -18.03 -21.06
CA ILE A 657 6.27 -17.26 -20.28
C ILE A 657 7.38 -16.86 -21.24
N ALA A 658 7.51 -15.57 -21.53
CA ALA A 658 8.36 -15.10 -22.60
C ALA A 658 9.83 -14.88 -22.18
N GLY A 659 10.09 -14.51 -20.92
CA GLY A 659 11.42 -14.26 -20.38
C GLY A 659 12.10 -15.48 -19.74
N ALA A 660 13.38 -15.32 -19.36
CA ALA A 660 14.12 -16.37 -18.66
C ALA A 660 13.59 -16.57 -17.23
N ILE A 661 13.50 -17.83 -16.82
CA ILE A 661 13.27 -18.25 -15.44
C ILE A 661 14.65 -18.45 -14.80
N THR A 662 14.91 -17.70 -13.72
CA THR A 662 16.21 -17.60 -13.07
C THR A 662 16.09 -17.66 -11.54
N GLY A 663 17.21 -17.80 -10.84
CA GLY A 663 17.21 -18.26 -9.45
C GLY A 663 16.68 -19.70 -9.38
N SER A 664 16.80 -20.38 -8.26
CA SER A 664 16.35 -21.78 -8.13
C SER A 664 14.81 -21.95 -8.13
N THR A 665 14.11 -21.21 -9.00
CA THR A 665 12.65 -21.20 -9.14
C THR A 665 12.16 -22.52 -9.74
N SER A 666 11.41 -23.29 -8.94
CA SER A 666 10.72 -24.48 -9.43
C SER A 666 9.49 -24.09 -10.25
N LEU A 667 9.42 -24.47 -11.52
CA LEU A 667 8.24 -24.27 -12.37
C LEU A 667 7.35 -25.51 -12.34
N VAL A 668 6.07 -25.33 -12.02
CA VAL A 668 5.06 -26.41 -12.03
C VAL A 668 3.94 -26.03 -13.00
N LYS A 669 3.72 -26.84 -14.04
CA LYS A 669 2.53 -26.72 -14.91
C LYS A 669 1.46 -27.72 -14.47
N GLN A 670 0.25 -27.23 -14.21
CA GLN A 670 -0.96 -28.00 -13.96
C GLN A 670 -2.03 -27.68 -15.01
N GLY A 671 -2.97 -28.60 -15.23
CA GLY A 671 -4.01 -28.48 -16.27
C GLY A 671 -3.56 -28.99 -17.64
N THR A 672 -4.53 -29.08 -18.56
CA THR A 672 -4.45 -29.84 -19.83
C THR A 672 -3.79 -29.10 -21.00
N GLY A 673 -3.64 -27.77 -20.90
CA GLY A 673 -3.10 -26.92 -21.96
C GLY A 673 -1.57 -26.88 -22.09
N THR A 674 -1.07 -26.28 -23.18
CA THR A 674 0.37 -26.12 -23.43
C THR A 674 0.92 -24.87 -22.73
N LEU A 675 2.06 -25.00 -22.05
CA LEU A 675 2.84 -23.85 -21.54
C LEU A 675 4.09 -23.65 -22.41
N THR A 676 4.13 -22.55 -23.16
CA THR A 676 5.27 -22.20 -24.00
C THR A 676 6.26 -21.34 -23.24
N LEU A 677 7.53 -21.74 -23.22
CA LEU A 677 8.62 -20.97 -22.63
C LEU A 677 9.53 -20.45 -23.75
N THR A 678 9.75 -19.15 -23.86
CA THR A 678 10.59 -18.57 -24.94
C THR A 678 11.91 -17.94 -24.47
N GLY A 679 12.19 -17.96 -23.16
CA GLY A 679 13.45 -17.47 -22.58
C GLY A 679 14.58 -18.52 -22.53
N ASN A 680 15.83 -18.05 -22.33
CA ASN A 680 16.98 -18.91 -22.04
C ASN A 680 16.89 -19.47 -20.61
N ASN A 681 16.03 -20.45 -20.40
CA ASN A 681 15.82 -21.08 -19.09
C ASN A 681 16.96 -22.06 -18.81
N ARG A 682 17.75 -21.78 -17.76
CA ARG A 682 18.76 -22.72 -17.24
C ARG A 682 18.11 -23.48 -16.09
N GLY A 683 17.80 -24.75 -16.32
CA GLY A 683 17.24 -25.67 -15.31
C GLY A 683 18.29 -26.12 -14.30
#